data_AF-A0A6J5GFP8-F1
#
_entry.id   AF-A0A6J5GFP8-F1
#
_cell.length_a   1.000
_cell.length_b   1.000
_cell.length_c   1.000
_cell.angle_alpha   90.00
_cell.angle_beta   90.00
_cell.angle_gamma   90.00
#
_symmetry.space_group_name_H-M   'P 1'
#
loop_
_entity.id
_entity.type
_entity.pdbx_description
1 polymer ?
#
loop_
_entity_poly.entity_id
_entity_poly.type
_entity_poly.pdbx_seq_one_letter_code
_entity_poly.pdbx_strand_id
1 'polypeptide(L)'
;MANSTTLTGNEAFWGNVKITPQALALINKSPTLVAELQAYGAAVIAGTMGAMQQGTTGAIAFEPNGVVFANNYQSWTPEILVGNLAHEIGHFMNAGADAAFRAEYTVSPGDPNAYGLNAMIGLHQEGEAAYNNWVVQNEIKSNGGSQIYLAGQWATDSNGNTLSTGLQELLDKQHALDLTGGVASSADKQWMIEDAMGVFATIPNSVSGENYFTYYGEANGAKPPAPGDLTGATFGDANGTGNIGSIRETFSSGDSATQYFSGSTITSSVTTDQFGNVLTQTVYSHNADGSYVANIYDAHGDPTGQEQFHSDGSETAVQFNRDGSQNATVYDSHGNKSEYASFGTNGKITQDILYDATTGRETQEIDWNADGSWTTHLLNANGSENAIAYDAAGRETEYATFGTNGKITQDTFYDVATGRATERDDYNADGSAVANLFHADGSQDQVYFNAAGHQTEQASFGTNGKITQDILYDAATGRETQERDWSADGSSVAHLYNSNGTQNAIAYDAAGRETEYATFGTNGKLTQDTFYDVATGRATERDDYNADGSAVANLFHADGSQDQVYFNAAGHQTEQASFGTNGKITQDILYDAATGRETQERDWSADGSSVAHLYNSNGTQNAIAYDAAGRETEYATFGTNGKLTQDTFYDATTGRATEQDDYNADGSGTAHIFNADGTQNSAMFDPSGHVSEYATFAANGALTSDAFFDKNGRETELIEFSGNQQIVHLLNADNSQTAIVYNGNGQEVEYASFNTSGQKTDDWFWDGPSGRLIEYDQYGSNGSMTAHQFNANGTQDAIIFNGNGQEMEYDSYDTNGNLTGFTQFTYGVGGGYNAVAYGPTGYETGWADYGSNNMLVSSGGNQYNFTLDDSYDSGSDDYDFGWFDDMSYSNEYGFYI
;
A
#
# COMPACT_ATOMS: atom_id res chain seq x y z
N MET A 1 -18.60 -59.00 -99.42
CA MET A 1 -17.29 -59.10 -100.09
C MET A 1 -16.67 -57.70 -100.12
N ALA A 2 -15.80 -57.41 -99.15
CA ALA A 2 -14.97 -56.21 -99.10
C ALA A 2 -13.50 -56.67 -99.11
N ASN A 3 -12.64 -55.94 -99.82
CA ASN A 3 -11.24 -56.28 -100.04
C ASN A 3 -10.50 -56.45 -98.69
N SER A 4 -10.09 -57.68 -98.36
CA SER A 4 -9.12 -57.92 -97.29
C SER A 4 -7.74 -57.46 -97.76
N THR A 5 -7.44 -56.18 -97.58
CA THR A 5 -6.09 -55.64 -97.77
C THR A 5 -5.18 -56.15 -96.66
N THR A 6 -4.30 -57.09 -97.01
CA THR A 6 -3.18 -57.52 -96.17
C THR A 6 -2.38 -56.30 -95.71
N LEU A 7 -2.11 -56.20 -94.41
CA LEU A 7 -1.24 -55.17 -93.85
C LEU A 7 0.20 -55.42 -94.27
N THR A 8 0.89 -54.35 -94.65
CA THR A 8 2.22 -54.33 -95.26
C THR A 8 3.33 -53.90 -94.30
N GLY A 9 2.97 -53.38 -93.12
CA GLY A 9 3.91 -52.80 -92.15
C GLY A 9 4.33 -51.37 -92.51
N ASN A 10 3.76 -50.79 -93.57
CA ASN A 10 4.03 -49.43 -94.04
C ASN A 10 2.83 -48.49 -93.86
N GLU A 11 1.75 -48.97 -93.25
CA GLU A 11 0.59 -48.15 -92.94
C GLU A 11 0.98 -46.96 -92.04
N ALA A 12 0.38 -45.78 -92.29
CA ALA A 12 0.73 -44.55 -91.60
C ALA A 12 0.48 -44.62 -90.08
N PHE A 13 -0.44 -45.47 -89.64
CA PHE A 13 -0.74 -45.65 -88.23
C PHE A 13 0.38 -46.36 -87.45
N TRP A 14 1.35 -47.01 -88.10
CA TRP A 14 2.51 -47.56 -87.39
C TRP A 14 3.47 -46.48 -86.86
N GLY A 15 3.39 -45.25 -87.37
CA GLY A 15 4.25 -44.15 -86.92
C GLY A 15 5.73 -44.50 -86.96
N ASN A 16 6.40 -44.44 -85.80
CA ASN A 16 7.82 -44.82 -85.67
C ASN A 16 8.04 -46.29 -85.28
N VAL A 17 6.97 -47.04 -85.00
CA VAL A 17 7.02 -48.47 -84.65
C VAL A 17 7.34 -49.29 -85.90
N LYS A 18 8.18 -50.32 -85.74
CA LYS A 18 8.63 -51.22 -86.81
C LYS A 18 8.24 -52.64 -86.49
N ILE A 19 7.20 -53.14 -87.16
CA ILE A 19 6.72 -54.51 -87.01
C ILE A 19 7.61 -55.46 -87.82
N THR A 20 8.04 -56.56 -87.21
CA THR A 20 8.86 -57.57 -87.89
C THR A 20 8.02 -58.33 -88.94
N PRO A 21 8.62 -58.85 -90.02
CA PRO A 21 7.89 -59.64 -91.01
C PRO A 21 7.14 -60.84 -90.41
N GLN A 22 7.69 -61.46 -89.37
CA GLN A 22 7.08 -62.59 -88.66
C GLN A 22 5.85 -62.15 -87.84
N ALA A 23 5.93 -61.03 -87.12
CA ALA A 23 4.78 -60.46 -86.41
C ALA A 23 3.69 -60.01 -87.40
N LEU A 24 4.08 -59.36 -88.50
CA LEU A 24 3.16 -58.96 -89.56
C LEU A 24 2.45 -60.16 -90.21
N ALA A 25 3.16 -61.29 -90.38
CA ALA A 25 2.58 -62.53 -90.88
C ALA A 25 1.57 -63.14 -89.89
N LEU A 26 1.79 -63.01 -88.58
CA LEU A 26 0.81 -63.41 -87.56
C LEU A 26 -0.41 -62.48 -87.56
N ILE A 27 -0.21 -61.15 -87.59
CA ILE A 27 -1.29 -60.16 -87.66
C ILE A 27 -2.23 -60.47 -88.83
N ASN A 28 -1.66 -60.71 -90.02
CA ASN A 28 -2.44 -60.99 -91.22
C ASN A 28 -3.18 -62.34 -91.22
N LYS A 29 -2.98 -63.20 -90.21
CA LYS A 29 -3.75 -64.44 -90.03
C LYS A 29 -5.03 -64.25 -89.21
N SER A 30 -5.26 -63.08 -88.60
CA SER A 30 -6.54 -62.74 -87.98
C SER A 30 -7.26 -61.70 -88.84
N PRO A 31 -8.37 -62.07 -89.50
CA PRO A 31 -9.24 -61.10 -90.15
C PRO A 31 -9.74 -60.01 -89.20
N THR A 32 -9.99 -60.35 -87.93
CA THR A 32 -10.41 -59.40 -86.89
C THR A 32 -9.31 -58.36 -86.64
N LEU A 33 -8.11 -58.77 -86.25
CA LEU A 33 -7.03 -57.82 -85.95
C LEU A 33 -6.66 -56.93 -87.16
N VAL A 34 -6.73 -57.47 -88.39
CA VAL A 34 -6.52 -56.68 -89.60
C VAL A 34 -7.59 -55.60 -89.76
N ALA A 35 -8.86 -55.92 -89.55
CA ALA A 35 -9.96 -54.97 -89.63
C ALA A 35 -9.86 -53.90 -88.53
N GLU A 36 -9.50 -54.29 -87.31
CA GLU A 36 -9.35 -53.38 -86.17
C GLU A 36 -8.18 -52.40 -86.37
N LEU A 37 -7.03 -52.88 -86.82
CA LEU A 37 -5.89 -52.02 -87.16
C LEU A 37 -6.20 -51.07 -88.32
N GLN A 38 -7.05 -51.48 -89.28
CA GLN A 38 -7.54 -50.59 -90.33
C GLN A 38 -8.49 -49.53 -89.77
N ALA A 39 -9.36 -49.88 -88.82
CA ALA A 39 -10.22 -48.93 -88.12
C ALA A 39 -9.41 -47.94 -87.29
N TYR A 40 -8.39 -48.41 -86.56
CA TYR A 40 -7.41 -47.56 -85.89
C TYR A 40 -6.71 -46.63 -86.89
N GLY A 41 -6.31 -47.16 -88.04
CA GLY A 41 -5.75 -46.37 -89.14
C GLY A 41 -6.68 -45.27 -89.65
N ALA A 42 -7.97 -45.55 -89.78
CA ALA A 42 -8.97 -44.56 -90.14
C ALA A 42 -9.09 -43.46 -89.06
N ALA A 43 -9.03 -43.83 -87.77
CA ALA A 43 -9.05 -42.88 -86.66
C ALA A 43 -7.78 -42.00 -86.62
N VAL A 44 -6.61 -42.55 -87.00
CA VAL A 44 -5.37 -41.77 -87.15
C VAL A 44 -5.48 -40.77 -88.30
N ILE A 45 -6.03 -41.18 -89.44
CA ILE A 45 -6.25 -40.28 -90.58
C ILE A 45 -7.27 -39.18 -90.24
N ALA A 46 -8.30 -39.52 -89.46
CA ALA A 46 -9.30 -38.57 -89.00
C ALA A 46 -8.77 -37.61 -87.93
N GLY A 47 -7.56 -37.82 -87.40
CA GLY A 47 -6.96 -37.02 -86.33
C GLY A 47 -7.58 -37.26 -84.96
N THR A 48 -8.42 -38.28 -84.82
CA THR A 48 -9.05 -38.66 -83.54
C THR A 48 -8.15 -39.56 -82.69
N MET A 49 -7.12 -40.16 -83.28
CA MET A 49 -6.08 -40.95 -82.60
C MET A 49 -4.70 -40.60 -83.16
N GLY A 50 -3.64 -40.76 -82.36
CA GLY A 50 -2.26 -40.64 -82.82
C GLY A 50 -1.76 -41.91 -83.50
N ALA A 51 -0.81 -41.76 -84.44
CA ALA A 51 -0.06 -42.91 -84.94
C ALA A 51 0.70 -43.59 -83.78
N MET A 52 0.87 -44.91 -83.85
CA MET A 52 1.54 -45.71 -82.82
C MET A 52 2.96 -45.21 -82.58
N GLN A 53 3.35 -45.21 -81.30
CA GLN A 53 4.64 -44.68 -80.88
C GLN A 53 5.41 -45.69 -80.04
N GLN A 54 6.73 -45.69 -80.14
CA GLN A 54 7.58 -46.35 -79.14
C GLN A 54 7.71 -45.45 -77.91
N GLY A 55 7.26 -45.96 -76.76
CA GLY A 55 7.32 -45.30 -75.46
C GLY A 55 8.60 -45.59 -74.68
N THR A 56 8.59 -45.20 -73.40
CA THR A 56 9.71 -45.34 -72.46
C THR A 56 9.52 -46.49 -71.46
N THR A 57 8.31 -47.07 -71.38
CA THR A 57 7.90 -48.11 -70.43
C THR A 57 8.16 -49.52 -70.97
N GLY A 58 7.99 -50.54 -70.13
CA GLY A 58 8.19 -51.94 -70.50
C GLY A 58 6.95 -52.68 -71.03
N ALA A 59 5.85 -51.98 -71.33
CA ALA A 59 4.58 -52.58 -71.79
C ALA A 59 4.05 -51.87 -73.04
N ILE A 60 3.18 -52.54 -73.80
CA ILE A 60 2.35 -51.86 -74.81
C ILE A 60 1.10 -51.39 -74.06
N ALA A 61 0.65 -50.16 -74.28
CA ALA A 61 -0.52 -49.59 -73.62
C ALA A 61 -1.35 -48.75 -74.60
N PHE A 62 -2.66 -48.80 -74.46
CA PHE A 62 -3.58 -47.87 -75.07
C PHE A 62 -3.73 -46.62 -74.19
N GLU A 63 -3.19 -45.49 -74.66
CA GLU A 63 -3.27 -44.20 -73.99
C GLU A 63 -4.31 -43.28 -74.68
N PRO A 64 -4.75 -42.17 -74.03
CA PRO A 64 -5.73 -41.25 -74.63
C PRO A 64 -5.37 -40.70 -76.02
N ASN A 65 -4.08 -40.69 -76.37
CA ASN A 65 -3.56 -40.20 -77.65
C ASN A 65 -3.20 -41.31 -78.64
N GLY A 66 -3.41 -42.59 -78.31
CA GLY A 66 -3.11 -43.74 -79.18
C GLY A 66 -2.31 -44.85 -78.49
N VAL A 67 -1.96 -45.90 -79.25
CA VAL A 67 -1.20 -47.05 -78.72
C VAL A 67 0.29 -46.73 -78.63
N VAL A 68 0.87 -46.96 -77.45
CA VAL A 68 2.29 -46.78 -77.14
C VAL A 68 2.93 -48.14 -76.91
N PHE A 69 3.97 -48.46 -77.66
CA PHE A 69 4.73 -49.72 -77.58
C PHE A 69 5.82 -49.63 -76.52
N ALA A 70 6.10 -50.76 -75.86
CA ALA A 70 7.20 -50.88 -74.91
C ALA A 70 8.54 -50.42 -75.50
N ASN A 71 9.42 -49.82 -74.71
CA ASN A 71 10.74 -49.38 -75.14
C ASN A 71 11.61 -50.51 -75.73
N ASN A 72 11.34 -51.76 -75.36
CA ASN A 72 12.06 -52.97 -75.73
C ASN A 72 11.22 -53.93 -76.60
N TYR A 73 10.10 -53.48 -77.17
CA TYR A 73 9.19 -54.35 -77.95
C TYR A 73 9.89 -55.15 -79.07
N GLN A 74 11.00 -54.63 -79.60
CA GLN A 74 11.79 -55.26 -80.66
C GLN A 74 12.50 -56.55 -80.21
N SER A 75 12.70 -56.75 -78.91
CA SER A 75 13.27 -57.98 -78.37
C SER A 75 12.21 -59.04 -78.03
N TRP A 76 10.93 -58.73 -78.20
CA TRP A 76 9.83 -59.63 -77.91
C TRP A 76 9.65 -60.63 -79.05
N THR A 77 9.13 -61.83 -78.73
CA THR A 77 8.74 -62.77 -79.77
C THR A 77 7.54 -62.23 -80.55
N PRO A 78 7.37 -62.60 -81.83
CA PRO A 78 6.18 -62.24 -82.61
C PRO A 78 4.87 -62.55 -81.87
N GLU A 79 4.81 -63.66 -81.14
CA GLU A 79 3.65 -64.09 -80.37
C GLU A 79 3.32 -63.14 -79.21
N ILE A 80 4.33 -62.65 -78.49
CA ILE A 80 4.16 -61.70 -77.38
C ILE A 80 3.77 -60.33 -77.93
N LEU A 81 4.45 -59.86 -78.99
CA LEU A 81 4.18 -58.57 -79.61
C LEU A 81 2.74 -58.47 -80.15
N VAL A 82 2.32 -59.48 -80.90
CA VAL A 82 0.98 -59.51 -81.52
C VAL A 82 -0.11 -59.74 -80.46
N GLY A 83 0.17 -60.53 -79.42
CA GLY A 83 -0.72 -60.70 -78.27
C GLY A 83 -1.04 -59.39 -77.56
N ASN A 84 -0.01 -58.69 -77.08
CA ASN A 84 -0.19 -57.41 -76.40
C ASN A 84 -0.84 -56.38 -77.35
N LEU A 85 -0.44 -56.31 -78.63
CA LEU A 85 -1.06 -55.40 -79.58
C LEU A 85 -2.56 -55.68 -79.78
N ALA A 86 -2.97 -56.95 -79.84
CA ALA A 86 -4.38 -57.32 -79.98
C ALA A 86 -5.20 -56.92 -78.75
N HIS A 87 -4.63 -57.01 -77.55
CA HIS A 87 -5.24 -56.51 -76.31
C HIS A 87 -5.44 -54.99 -76.36
N GLU A 88 -4.37 -54.24 -76.63
CA GLU A 88 -4.44 -52.76 -76.65
C GLU A 88 -5.36 -52.22 -77.76
N ILE A 89 -5.42 -52.88 -78.91
CA ILE A 89 -6.38 -52.56 -79.96
C ILE A 89 -7.80 -52.91 -79.54
N GLY A 90 -7.98 -53.95 -78.72
CA GLY A 90 -9.26 -54.26 -78.06
C GLY A 90 -9.81 -53.08 -77.27
N HIS A 91 -8.98 -52.40 -76.47
CA HIS A 91 -9.41 -51.17 -75.77
C HIS A 91 -9.88 -50.08 -76.73
N PHE A 92 -9.18 -49.86 -77.84
CA PHE A 92 -9.61 -48.90 -78.86
C PHE A 92 -10.96 -49.26 -79.47
N MET A 93 -11.17 -50.54 -79.82
CA MET A 93 -12.39 -51.01 -80.46
C MET A 93 -13.59 -50.98 -79.52
N ASN A 94 -13.37 -51.27 -78.24
CA ASN A 94 -14.41 -51.34 -77.22
C ASN A 94 -14.65 -50.02 -76.47
N ALA A 95 -13.88 -48.96 -76.74
CA ALA A 95 -13.99 -47.66 -76.05
C ALA A 95 -15.43 -47.10 -75.98
N GLY A 96 -16.24 -47.31 -77.04
CA GLY A 96 -17.65 -46.90 -77.04
C GLY A 96 -18.57 -47.78 -76.19
N ALA A 97 -18.33 -49.10 -76.16
CA ALA A 97 -19.06 -50.04 -75.32
C ALA A 97 -18.70 -49.84 -73.84
N ASP A 98 -17.42 -49.63 -73.55
CA ASP A 98 -16.92 -49.32 -72.21
C ASP A 98 -17.47 -48.01 -71.66
N ALA A 99 -17.61 -46.98 -72.52
CA ALA A 99 -18.24 -45.72 -72.14
C ALA A 99 -19.74 -45.90 -71.84
N ALA A 100 -20.44 -46.75 -72.60
CA ALA A 100 -21.84 -47.07 -72.34
C ALA A 100 -22.03 -47.86 -71.03
N PHE A 101 -21.17 -48.86 -70.78
CA PHE A 101 -21.15 -49.62 -69.53
C PHE A 101 -20.90 -48.70 -68.33
N ARG A 102 -19.91 -47.80 -68.41
CA ARG A 102 -19.65 -46.79 -67.38
C ARG A 102 -20.83 -45.86 -67.12
N ALA A 103 -21.57 -45.46 -68.16
CA ALA A 103 -22.72 -44.59 -68.01
C ALA A 103 -23.93 -45.29 -67.36
N GLU A 104 -23.97 -46.63 -67.41
CA GLU A 104 -25.01 -47.43 -66.76
C GLU A 104 -24.83 -47.43 -65.24
N TYR A 105 -23.59 -47.57 -64.74
CA TYR A 105 -23.28 -47.64 -63.31
C TYR A 105 -22.63 -46.33 -62.80
N THR A 106 -23.40 -45.49 -62.09
CA THR A 106 -22.90 -44.28 -61.43
C THR A 106 -23.27 -44.28 -59.95
N VAL A 107 -22.29 -44.03 -59.09
CA VAL A 107 -22.43 -44.01 -57.63
C VAL A 107 -21.67 -42.83 -57.05
N SER A 108 -22.18 -42.27 -55.95
CA SER A 108 -21.55 -41.14 -55.26
C SER A 108 -20.16 -41.52 -54.73
N PRO A 109 -19.13 -40.68 -54.87
CA PRO A 109 -17.77 -41.00 -54.42
C PRO A 109 -17.62 -41.35 -52.93
N GLY A 110 -18.55 -40.89 -52.09
CA GLY A 110 -18.60 -41.19 -50.65
C GLY A 110 -19.26 -42.53 -50.30
N ASP A 111 -19.93 -43.20 -51.25
CA ASP A 111 -20.53 -44.52 -51.01
C ASP A 111 -19.41 -45.56 -50.81
N PRO A 112 -19.37 -46.30 -49.68
CA PRO A 112 -18.41 -47.39 -49.46
C PRO A 112 -18.43 -48.46 -50.57
N ASN A 113 -19.52 -48.55 -51.33
CA ASN A 113 -19.74 -49.51 -52.40
C ASN A 113 -19.39 -48.93 -53.78
N ALA A 114 -19.05 -47.64 -53.86
CA ALA A 114 -18.48 -47.06 -55.07
C ALA A 114 -17.18 -47.73 -55.47
N TYR A 115 -16.43 -48.27 -54.51
CA TYR A 115 -15.18 -48.95 -54.76
C TYR A 115 -15.36 -50.21 -55.63
N GLY A 116 -16.25 -51.12 -55.24
CA GLY A 116 -16.50 -52.36 -56.01
C GLY A 116 -17.07 -52.09 -57.40
N LEU A 117 -17.94 -51.08 -57.52
CA LEU A 117 -18.48 -50.64 -58.80
C LEU A 117 -17.43 -50.01 -59.73
N ASN A 118 -16.59 -49.12 -59.20
CA ASN A 118 -15.49 -48.54 -59.98
C ASN A 118 -14.51 -49.64 -60.45
N ALA A 119 -14.21 -50.59 -59.56
CA ALA A 119 -13.39 -51.75 -59.88
C ALA A 119 -14.01 -52.59 -61.01
N MET A 120 -15.30 -52.93 -60.91
CA MET A 120 -16.03 -53.67 -61.96
C MET A 120 -15.99 -52.93 -63.31
N ILE A 121 -16.24 -51.62 -63.32
CA ILE A 121 -16.23 -50.81 -64.55
C ILE A 121 -14.86 -50.86 -65.21
N GLY A 122 -13.78 -50.67 -64.46
CA GLY A 122 -12.43 -50.72 -65.01
C GLY A 122 -12.03 -52.13 -65.47
N LEU A 123 -12.35 -53.15 -64.67
CA LEU A 123 -12.08 -54.54 -65.00
C LEU A 123 -12.82 -55.00 -66.24
N HIS A 124 -14.04 -54.53 -66.47
CA HIS A 124 -14.80 -54.81 -67.69
C HIS A 124 -14.02 -54.40 -68.95
N GLN A 125 -13.33 -53.25 -68.92
CA GLN A 125 -12.52 -52.77 -70.05
C GLN A 125 -11.35 -53.73 -70.35
N GLU A 126 -10.70 -54.26 -69.30
CA GLU A 126 -9.65 -55.27 -69.41
C GLU A 126 -10.19 -56.61 -69.89
N GLY A 127 -11.37 -57.01 -69.42
CA GLY A 127 -12.06 -58.24 -69.85
C GLY A 127 -12.45 -58.20 -71.33
N GLU A 128 -13.01 -57.10 -71.81
CA GLU A 128 -13.34 -56.88 -73.23
C GLU A 128 -12.09 -56.93 -74.13
N ALA A 129 -10.99 -56.31 -73.69
CA ALA A 129 -9.71 -56.36 -74.40
C ALA A 129 -9.09 -57.77 -74.42
N ALA A 130 -9.16 -58.48 -73.29
CA ALA A 130 -8.67 -59.86 -73.18
C ALA A 130 -9.50 -60.83 -74.05
N TYR A 131 -10.83 -60.66 -74.10
CA TYR A 131 -11.69 -61.40 -75.02
C TYR A 131 -11.30 -61.13 -76.48
N ASN A 132 -11.08 -59.86 -76.85
CA ASN A 132 -10.60 -59.52 -78.20
C ASN A 132 -9.28 -60.24 -78.53
N ASN A 133 -8.32 -60.18 -77.60
CA ASN A 133 -7.04 -60.86 -77.74
C ASN A 133 -7.21 -62.38 -77.92
N TRP A 134 -8.15 -63.01 -77.20
CA TRP A 134 -8.46 -64.43 -77.34
C TRP A 134 -9.11 -64.77 -78.69
N VAL A 135 -10.04 -63.94 -79.19
CA VAL A 135 -10.66 -64.11 -80.52
C VAL A 135 -9.58 -64.07 -81.62
N VAL A 136 -8.74 -63.04 -81.58
CA VAL A 136 -7.61 -62.87 -82.51
C VAL A 136 -6.67 -64.08 -82.45
N GLN A 137 -6.35 -64.57 -81.25
CA GLN A 137 -5.50 -65.75 -81.06
C GLN A 137 -6.10 -66.98 -81.74
N ASN A 138 -7.40 -67.24 -81.55
CA ASN A 138 -8.06 -68.41 -82.12
C ASN A 138 -8.18 -68.34 -83.64
N GLU A 139 -8.43 -67.15 -84.20
CA GLU A 139 -8.37 -66.94 -85.63
C GLU A 139 -6.97 -67.27 -86.18
N ILE A 140 -5.90 -66.76 -85.55
CA ILE A 140 -4.52 -67.04 -85.94
C ILE A 140 -4.23 -68.55 -85.88
N LYS A 141 -4.60 -69.24 -84.80
CA LYS A 141 -4.42 -70.70 -84.64
C LYS A 141 -5.18 -71.46 -85.73
N SER A 142 -6.44 -71.10 -85.98
CA SER A 142 -7.27 -71.72 -87.03
C SER A 142 -6.70 -71.53 -88.44
N ASN A 143 -6.01 -70.41 -88.67
CA ASN A 143 -5.33 -70.08 -89.92
C ASN A 143 -3.84 -70.53 -89.93
N GLY A 144 -3.49 -71.52 -89.09
CA GLY A 144 -2.19 -72.18 -89.08
C GLY A 144 -1.04 -71.31 -88.54
N GLY A 145 -1.34 -70.34 -87.68
CA GLY A 145 -0.36 -69.56 -86.91
C GLY A 145 -0.01 -70.19 -85.55
N SER A 146 1.02 -69.66 -84.92
CA SER A 146 1.36 -69.98 -83.52
C SER A 146 0.38 -69.32 -82.57
N GLN A 147 0.21 -69.91 -81.38
CA GLN A 147 -0.58 -69.30 -80.30
C GLN A 147 0.11 -68.01 -79.83
N ILE A 148 -0.57 -66.87 -79.97
CA ILE A 148 -0.10 -65.57 -79.47
C ILE A 148 -0.31 -65.45 -77.96
N TYR A 149 0.42 -64.55 -77.32
CA TYR A 149 0.22 -64.25 -75.90
C TYR A 149 -1.19 -63.70 -75.64
N LEU A 150 -1.76 -64.07 -74.50
CA LEU A 150 -3.01 -63.53 -73.99
C LEU A 150 -2.67 -62.63 -72.80
N ALA A 151 -2.95 -61.33 -72.90
CA ALA A 151 -2.69 -60.39 -71.82
C ALA A 151 -3.39 -60.84 -70.53
N GLY A 152 -2.68 -60.80 -69.41
CA GLY A 152 -3.14 -61.33 -68.13
C GLY A 152 -2.85 -62.82 -67.91
N GLN A 153 -2.31 -63.58 -68.89
CA GLN A 153 -1.95 -65.00 -68.72
C GLN A 153 -0.78 -65.24 -67.74
N TRP A 154 0.09 -64.26 -67.58
CA TRP A 154 1.25 -64.35 -66.69
C TRP A 154 1.22 -63.19 -65.69
N ALA A 155 1.38 -63.51 -64.41
CA ALA A 155 1.54 -62.54 -63.34
C ALA A 155 2.86 -62.79 -62.61
N THR A 156 3.44 -61.73 -62.07
CA THR A 156 4.65 -61.83 -61.24
C THR A 156 4.24 -61.85 -59.78
N ASP A 157 4.64 -62.90 -59.05
CA ASP A 157 4.36 -63.01 -57.61
C ASP A 157 5.21 -62.03 -56.79
N SER A 158 4.92 -61.94 -55.49
CA SER A 158 5.64 -61.08 -54.54
C SER A 158 7.13 -61.42 -54.38
N ASN A 159 7.59 -62.56 -54.90
CA ASN A 159 8.99 -62.99 -54.90
C ASN A 159 9.68 -62.74 -56.25
N GLY A 160 8.99 -62.13 -57.23
CA GLY A 160 9.53 -61.86 -58.56
C GLY A 160 9.44 -63.03 -59.55
N ASN A 161 8.71 -64.11 -59.23
CA ASN A 161 8.53 -65.24 -60.14
C ASN A 161 7.33 -65.01 -61.06
N THR A 162 7.49 -65.31 -62.35
CA THR A 162 6.39 -65.29 -63.32
C THR A 162 5.62 -66.60 -63.29
N LEU A 163 4.34 -66.55 -62.94
CA LEU A 163 3.43 -67.69 -62.82
C LEU A 163 2.23 -67.53 -63.75
N SER A 164 1.67 -68.66 -64.20
CA SER A 164 0.44 -68.68 -64.99
C SER A 164 -0.74 -68.27 -64.11
N THR A 165 -1.56 -67.35 -64.58
CA THR A 165 -2.83 -66.99 -63.93
C THR A 165 -3.94 -67.98 -64.26
N GLY A 166 -3.75 -68.79 -65.31
CA GLY A 166 -4.74 -69.75 -65.79
C GLY A 166 -5.75 -69.19 -66.78
N LEU A 167 -5.64 -67.90 -67.15
CA LEU A 167 -6.58 -67.22 -68.04
C LEU A 167 -6.86 -67.98 -69.35
N GLN A 168 -5.82 -68.46 -70.04
CA GLN A 168 -5.97 -69.23 -71.27
C GLN A 168 -6.81 -70.49 -71.06
N GLU A 169 -6.52 -71.25 -69.99
CA GLU A 169 -7.24 -72.49 -69.69
C GLU A 169 -8.69 -72.20 -69.28
N LEU A 170 -8.92 -71.10 -68.57
CA LEU A 170 -10.24 -70.64 -68.16
C LEU A 170 -11.11 -70.31 -69.38
N LEU A 171 -10.64 -69.40 -70.24
CA LEU A 171 -11.38 -68.98 -71.44
C LEU A 171 -11.61 -70.13 -72.43
N ASP A 172 -10.60 -70.98 -72.67
CA ASP A 172 -10.75 -72.13 -73.57
C ASP A 172 -11.78 -73.13 -73.03
N LYS A 173 -11.82 -73.35 -71.71
CA LYS A 173 -12.82 -74.23 -71.06
C LYS A 173 -14.21 -73.63 -71.08
N GLN A 174 -14.35 -72.34 -70.76
CA GLN A 174 -15.63 -71.64 -70.77
C GLN A 174 -16.24 -71.68 -72.16
N HIS A 175 -15.48 -71.31 -73.19
CA HIS A 175 -15.94 -71.38 -74.58
C HIS A 175 -16.35 -72.80 -75.01
N ALA A 176 -15.54 -73.81 -74.64
CA ALA A 176 -15.87 -75.20 -74.96
C ALA A 176 -17.15 -75.66 -74.25
N LEU A 177 -17.35 -75.25 -73.00
CA LEU A 177 -18.56 -75.52 -72.23
C LEU A 177 -19.79 -74.89 -72.90
N ASP A 178 -19.70 -73.62 -73.28
CA ASP A 178 -20.78 -72.85 -73.89
C ASP A 178 -21.19 -73.39 -75.26
N LEU A 179 -20.20 -73.77 -76.08
CA LEU A 179 -20.44 -74.48 -77.34
C LEU A 179 -21.19 -75.80 -77.13
N THR A 180 -20.82 -76.58 -76.11
CA THR A 180 -21.51 -77.85 -75.81
C THR A 180 -22.91 -77.64 -75.22
N GLY A 181 -23.12 -76.52 -74.51
CA GLY A 181 -24.39 -76.12 -73.92
C GLY A 181 -25.38 -75.50 -74.92
N GLY A 182 -24.94 -75.15 -76.13
CA GLY A 182 -25.78 -74.47 -77.13
C GLY A 182 -26.06 -73.00 -76.78
N VAL A 183 -25.13 -72.37 -76.06
CA VAL A 183 -25.21 -70.98 -75.62
C VAL A 183 -25.10 -70.05 -76.83
N ALA A 184 -25.83 -68.92 -76.81
CA ALA A 184 -25.73 -67.92 -77.87
C ALA A 184 -24.35 -67.26 -77.84
N SER A 185 -23.78 -66.94 -79.01
CA SER A 185 -22.45 -66.33 -79.10
C SER A 185 -22.31 -65.01 -78.34
N SER A 186 -23.41 -64.29 -78.13
CA SER A 186 -23.43 -63.09 -77.29
C SER A 186 -23.26 -63.41 -75.82
N ALA A 187 -23.83 -64.51 -75.32
CA ALA A 187 -23.70 -64.92 -73.92
C ALA A 187 -22.34 -65.58 -73.63
N ASP A 188 -21.85 -66.39 -74.56
CA ASP A 188 -20.47 -66.92 -74.56
C ASP A 188 -19.44 -65.78 -74.44
N LYS A 189 -19.60 -64.71 -75.26
CA LYS A 189 -18.76 -63.51 -75.15
C LYS A 189 -18.76 -62.93 -73.72
N GLN A 190 -19.94 -62.72 -73.13
CA GLN A 190 -20.06 -62.01 -71.84
C GLN A 190 -19.48 -62.82 -70.68
N TRP A 191 -19.74 -64.12 -70.62
CA TRP A 191 -19.16 -64.97 -69.58
C TRP A 191 -17.63 -65.07 -69.68
N MET A 192 -17.09 -65.11 -70.90
CA MET A 192 -15.64 -65.06 -71.10
C MET A 192 -15.02 -63.71 -70.68
N ILE A 193 -15.74 -62.60 -70.86
CA ILE A 193 -15.31 -61.29 -70.35
C ILE A 193 -15.29 -61.31 -68.82
N GLU A 194 -16.34 -61.81 -68.18
CA GLU A 194 -16.44 -61.90 -66.71
C GLU A 194 -15.35 -62.79 -66.11
N ASP A 195 -15.04 -63.92 -66.75
CA ASP A 195 -13.93 -64.79 -66.37
C ASP A 195 -12.58 -64.05 -66.46
N ALA A 196 -12.37 -63.27 -67.53
CA ALA A 196 -11.18 -62.45 -67.68
C ALA A 196 -11.13 -61.35 -66.60
N MET A 197 -12.24 -60.66 -66.33
CA MET A 197 -12.35 -59.66 -65.26
C MET A 197 -11.93 -60.26 -63.91
N GLY A 198 -12.37 -61.48 -63.58
CA GLY A 198 -12.02 -62.17 -62.34
C GLY A 198 -10.52 -62.45 -62.20
N VAL A 199 -9.85 -62.80 -63.31
CA VAL A 199 -8.38 -62.92 -63.32
C VAL A 199 -7.73 -61.55 -63.13
N PHE A 200 -8.12 -60.55 -63.93
CA PHE A 200 -7.53 -59.21 -63.87
C PHE A 200 -7.68 -58.58 -62.50
N ALA A 201 -8.79 -58.83 -61.79
CA ALA A 201 -9.02 -58.34 -60.44
C ALA A 201 -7.87 -58.61 -59.45
N THR A 202 -7.11 -59.70 -59.66
CA THR A 202 -6.09 -60.17 -58.72
C THR A 202 -4.66 -59.93 -59.20
N ILE A 203 -4.44 -59.57 -60.47
CA ILE A 203 -3.08 -59.39 -61.01
C ILE A 203 -2.61 -57.95 -60.82
N PRO A 204 -1.31 -57.72 -60.57
CA PRO A 204 -0.76 -56.39 -60.42
C PRO A 204 -0.80 -55.61 -61.75
N ASN A 205 -1.24 -54.35 -61.70
CA ASN A 205 -1.21 -53.43 -62.82
C ASN A 205 0.20 -52.85 -63.03
N SER A 206 0.47 -52.38 -64.25
CA SER A 206 1.79 -51.89 -64.66
C SER A 206 2.12 -50.46 -64.18
N VAL A 207 1.16 -49.74 -63.60
CA VAL A 207 1.27 -48.33 -63.18
C VAL A 207 1.59 -48.21 -61.68
N SER A 208 0.77 -48.78 -60.80
CA SER A 208 0.95 -48.71 -59.33
C SER A 208 1.54 -49.99 -58.71
N GLY A 209 1.48 -51.13 -59.42
CA GLY A 209 1.88 -52.43 -58.88
C GLY A 209 0.84 -53.08 -57.96
N GLU A 210 -0.27 -52.41 -57.70
CA GLU A 210 -1.44 -52.96 -57.00
C GLU A 210 -2.28 -53.82 -57.95
N ASN A 211 -3.15 -54.67 -57.42
CA ASN A 211 -4.06 -55.41 -58.29
C ASN A 211 -5.02 -54.47 -59.05
N TYR A 212 -5.52 -54.88 -60.22
CA TYR A 212 -6.41 -54.01 -61.01
C TYR A 212 -7.73 -53.68 -60.30
N PHE A 213 -8.21 -54.55 -59.40
CA PHE A 213 -9.42 -54.24 -58.62
C PHE A 213 -9.20 -53.01 -57.74
N THR A 214 -8.05 -52.93 -57.05
CA THR A 214 -7.67 -51.77 -56.24
C THR A 214 -7.41 -50.54 -57.10
N TYR A 215 -6.62 -50.69 -58.16
CA TYR A 215 -6.31 -49.59 -59.07
C TYR A 215 -7.56 -48.89 -59.61
N TYR A 216 -8.56 -49.68 -60.04
CA TYR A 216 -9.81 -49.13 -60.54
C TYR A 216 -10.78 -48.73 -59.43
N GLY A 217 -10.81 -49.44 -58.31
CA GLY A 217 -11.66 -49.10 -57.16
C GLY A 217 -11.39 -47.70 -56.62
N GLU A 218 -10.11 -47.32 -56.55
CA GLU A 218 -9.66 -46.01 -56.03
C GLU A 218 -9.77 -44.87 -57.04
N ALA A 219 -10.07 -45.15 -58.31
CA ALA A 219 -9.97 -44.17 -59.40
C ALA A 219 -10.84 -42.91 -59.23
N ASN A 220 -11.88 -42.97 -58.38
CA ASN A 220 -12.75 -41.84 -58.03
C ASN A 220 -12.69 -41.45 -56.54
N GLY A 221 -11.65 -41.86 -55.81
CA GLY A 221 -11.48 -41.55 -54.39
C GLY A 221 -12.30 -42.43 -53.43
N ALA A 222 -12.99 -43.46 -53.95
CA ALA A 222 -13.67 -44.44 -53.13
C ALA A 222 -12.65 -45.24 -52.31
N LYS A 223 -12.98 -45.53 -51.05
CA LYS A 223 -12.10 -46.28 -50.16
C LYS A 223 -12.34 -47.79 -50.31
N PRO A 224 -11.30 -48.63 -50.25
CA PRO A 224 -11.48 -50.08 -50.23
C PRO A 224 -12.37 -50.50 -49.05
N PRO A 225 -13.37 -51.36 -49.26
CA PRO A 225 -14.10 -51.94 -48.15
C PRO A 225 -13.14 -52.83 -47.33
N ALA A 226 -13.20 -52.72 -46.00
CA ALA A 226 -12.62 -53.77 -45.14
C ALA A 226 -13.36 -55.09 -45.44
N PRO A 227 -12.64 -56.22 -45.66
CA PRO A 227 -11.59 -56.70 -44.78
C PRO A 227 -10.35 -57.27 -45.52
N GLY A 228 -9.40 -56.41 -45.91
CA GLY A 228 -8.03 -56.84 -46.25
C GLY A 228 -7.76 -57.18 -47.72
N ASP A 229 -6.67 -57.93 -47.97
CA ASP A 229 -6.15 -58.15 -49.33
C ASP A 229 -7.08 -59.04 -50.16
N LEU A 230 -7.49 -58.53 -51.33
CA LEU A 230 -8.31 -59.28 -52.29
C LEU A 230 -7.53 -60.49 -52.85
N THR A 231 -8.16 -61.67 -52.81
CA THR A 231 -7.62 -62.92 -53.38
C THR A 231 -8.43 -63.44 -54.57
N GLY A 232 -9.64 -62.92 -54.77
CA GLY A 232 -10.47 -63.24 -55.93
C GLY A 232 -11.70 -62.33 -56.02
N ALA A 233 -12.14 -62.07 -57.24
CA ALA A 233 -13.42 -61.43 -57.52
C ALA A 233 -14.19 -62.26 -58.55
N THR A 234 -15.49 -62.37 -58.36
CA THR A 234 -16.40 -63.06 -59.29
C THR A 234 -17.56 -62.15 -59.62
N PHE A 235 -18.00 -62.18 -60.87
CA PHE A 235 -19.06 -61.33 -61.41
C PHE A 235 -20.23 -62.23 -61.79
N GLY A 236 -21.44 -61.87 -61.38
CA GLY A 236 -22.62 -62.68 -61.59
C GLY A 236 -23.50 -62.09 -62.68
N ASP A 237 -23.46 -62.67 -63.88
CA ASP A 237 -24.46 -62.46 -64.93
C ASP A 237 -25.12 -63.78 -65.31
N ALA A 238 -26.25 -64.09 -64.65
CA ALA A 238 -26.93 -65.37 -64.82
C ALA A 238 -27.41 -65.67 -66.26
N ASN A 239 -27.49 -64.66 -67.13
CA ASN A 239 -28.03 -64.81 -68.49
C ASN A 239 -27.03 -64.47 -69.61
N GLY A 240 -25.78 -64.06 -69.27
CA GLY A 240 -24.76 -63.68 -70.25
C GLY A 240 -25.20 -62.50 -71.11
N THR A 241 -25.75 -61.48 -70.48
CA THR A 241 -26.29 -60.28 -71.14
C THR A 241 -25.35 -59.07 -71.11
N GLY A 242 -24.27 -59.15 -70.36
CA GLY A 242 -23.41 -58.02 -69.98
C GLY A 242 -23.99 -57.20 -68.82
N ASN A 243 -25.02 -57.70 -68.14
CA ASN A 243 -25.66 -57.04 -67.01
C ASN A 243 -25.27 -57.76 -65.72
N ILE A 244 -24.29 -57.21 -65.01
CA ILE A 244 -23.71 -57.82 -63.82
C ILE A 244 -24.65 -57.58 -62.64
N GLY A 245 -25.37 -58.63 -62.25
CA GLY A 245 -26.31 -58.60 -61.12
C GLY A 245 -25.66 -58.75 -59.75
N SER A 246 -24.38 -59.16 -59.67
CA SER A 246 -23.64 -59.19 -58.41
C SER A 246 -22.13 -59.18 -58.59
N ILE A 247 -21.41 -58.63 -57.62
CA ILE A 247 -19.95 -58.75 -57.48
C ILE A 247 -19.69 -59.46 -56.16
N ARG A 248 -18.89 -60.53 -56.17
CA ARG A 248 -18.43 -61.21 -54.97
C ARG A 248 -16.91 -61.16 -54.87
N GLU A 249 -16.45 -60.47 -53.84
CA GLU A 249 -15.06 -60.31 -53.44
C GLU A 249 -14.70 -61.38 -52.40
N THR A 250 -13.52 -62.00 -52.52
CA THR A 250 -12.99 -62.97 -51.55
C THR A 250 -11.64 -62.48 -51.05
N PHE A 251 -11.49 -62.40 -49.74
CA PHE A 251 -10.32 -61.80 -49.10
C PHE A 251 -9.37 -62.86 -48.54
N SER A 252 -8.14 -62.46 -48.25
CA SER A 252 -7.10 -63.32 -47.67
C SER A 252 -7.47 -63.87 -46.28
N SER A 253 -8.41 -63.24 -45.57
CA SER A 253 -9.01 -63.76 -44.33
C SER A 253 -9.88 -65.01 -44.56
N GLY A 254 -10.33 -65.25 -45.79
CA GLY A 254 -11.35 -66.23 -46.14
C GLY A 254 -12.77 -65.66 -46.15
N ASP A 255 -12.98 -64.44 -45.65
CA ASP A 255 -14.27 -63.76 -45.70
C ASP A 255 -14.61 -63.35 -47.15
N SER A 256 -15.89 -63.10 -47.40
CA SER A 256 -16.36 -62.58 -48.69
C SER A 256 -17.36 -61.46 -48.54
N ALA A 257 -17.27 -60.45 -49.41
CA ALA A 257 -18.28 -59.40 -49.54
C ALA A 257 -19.00 -59.60 -50.87
N THR A 258 -20.34 -59.59 -50.85
CA THR A 258 -21.16 -59.73 -52.05
C THR A 258 -22.09 -58.54 -52.18
N GLN A 259 -21.95 -57.80 -53.27
CA GLN A 259 -22.84 -56.70 -53.65
C GLN A 259 -23.85 -57.21 -54.68
N TYR A 260 -25.12 -56.82 -54.52
CA TYR A 260 -26.22 -57.23 -55.38
C TYR A 260 -26.84 -56.02 -56.08
N PHE A 261 -27.09 -56.16 -57.38
CA PHE A 261 -27.60 -55.09 -58.24
C PHE A 261 -28.95 -55.47 -58.87
N SER A 262 -29.79 -54.47 -59.10
CA SER A 262 -30.99 -54.57 -59.94
C SER A 262 -30.83 -53.59 -61.10
N GLY A 263 -30.47 -54.12 -62.27
CA GLY A 263 -29.90 -53.27 -63.33
C GLY A 263 -28.62 -52.63 -62.81
N SER A 264 -28.52 -51.31 -62.90
CA SER A 264 -27.33 -50.58 -62.46
C SER A 264 -27.35 -50.06 -61.03
N THR A 265 -28.40 -50.36 -60.27
CA THR A 265 -28.58 -49.85 -58.90
C THR A 265 -28.25 -50.92 -57.87
N ILE A 266 -27.40 -50.60 -56.90
CA ILE A 266 -27.13 -51.48 -55.75
C ILE A 266 -28.37 -51.61 -54.87
N THR A 267 -28.68 -52.83 -54.47
CA THR A 267 -29.87 -53.16 -53.66
C THR A 267 -29.51 -53.72 -52.29
N SER A 268 -28.40 -54.46 -52.20
CA SER A 268 -27.86 -54.92 -50.91
C SER A 268 -26.38 -55.28 -51.02
N SER A 269 -25.70 -55.27 -49.88
CA SER A 269 -24.34 -55.78 -49.71
C SER A 269 -24.33 -56.73 -48.50
N VAL A 270 -23.67 -57.87 -48.61
CA VAL A 270 -23.59 -58.87 -47.54
C VAL A 270 -22.14 -59.31 -47.37
N THR A 271 -21.62 -59.16 -46.16
CA THR A 271 -20.32 -59.73 -45.79
C THR A 271 -20.54 -61.03 -45.05
N THR A 272 -19.86 -62.08 -45.47
CA THR A 272 -19.91 -63.40 -44.84
C THR A 272 -18.53 -63.88 -44.43
N ASP A 273 -18.46 -64.71 -43.39
CA ASP A 273 -17.24 -65.40 -43.01
C ASP A 273 -16.86 -66.52 -44.00
N GLN A 274 -15.69 -67.14 -43.80
CA GLN A 274 -15.21 -68.28 -44.60
C GLN A 274 -16.16 -69.50 -44.64
N PHE A 275 -17.17 -69.57 -43.76
CA PHE A 275 -18.17 -70.64 -43.72
C PHE A 275 -19.51 -70.22 -44.35
N GLY A 276 -19.64 -68.97 -44.79
CA GLY A 276 -20.85 -68.40 -45.36
C GLY A 276 -21.84 -67.82 -44.34
N ASN A 277 -21.45 -67.67 -43.06
CA ASN A 277 -22.30 -67.01 -42.07
C ASN A 277 -22.25 -65.49 -42.28
N VAL A 278 -23.41 -64.82 -42.23
CA VAL A 278 -23.48 -63.35 -42.35
C VAL A 278 -22.80 -62.69 -41.16
N LEU A 279 -21.94 -61.72 -41.44
CA LEU A 279 -21.29 -60.83 -40.47
C LEU A 279 -22.00 -59.48 -40.42
N THR A 280 -22.28 -58.91 -41.60
CA THR A 280 -22.99 -57.65 -41.77
C THR A 280 -23.85 -57.70 -43.04
N GLN A 281 -24.95 -56.96 -43.03
CA GLN A 281 -25.81 -56.77 -44.19
C GLN A 281 -26.18 -55.30 -44.33
N THR A 282 -26.08 -54.75 -45.53
CA THR A 282 -26.55 -53.41 -45.87
C THR A 282 -27.68 -53.50 -46.90
N VAL A 283 -28.77 -52.78 -46.67
CA VAL A 283 -29.93 -52.72 -47.57
C VAL A 283 -30.16 -51.28 -48.03
N TYR A 284 -30.27 -51.09 -49.35
CA TYR A 284 -30.38 -49.76 -49.96
C TYR A 284 -31.82 -49.47 -50.38
N SER A 285 -32.25 -48.24 -50.10
CA SER A 285 -33.55 -47.70 -50.55
C SER A 285 -33.32 -46.42 -51.32
N HIS A 286 -33.63 -46.42 -52.62
CA HIS A 286 -33.36 -45.32 -53.54
C HIS A 286 -34.61 -44.48 -53.80
N ASN A 287 -34.44 -43.17 -53.84
CA ASN A 287 -35.47 -42.20 -54.19
C ASN A 287 -35.36 -41.76 -55.66
N ALA A 288 -36.43 -41.18 -56.19
CA ALA A 288 -36.49 -40.76 -57.60
C ALA A 288 -35.59 -39.55 -57.92
N ASP A 289 -35.12 -38.81 -56.90
CA ASP A 289 -34.24 -37.64 -57.04
C ASP A 289 -32.74 -37.99 -57.00
N GLY A 290 -32.41 -39.28 -56.89
CA GLY A 290 -31.03 -39.76 -56.79
C GLY A 290 -30.49 -39.83 -55.36
N SER A 291 -31.25 -39.40 -54.35
CA SER A 291 -30.90 -39.67 -52.94
C SER A 291 -31.20 -41.13 -52.56
N TYR A 292 -30.50 -41.67 -51.57
CA TYR A 292 -30.73 -43.02 -51.10
C TYR A 292 -30.31 -43.21 -49.64
N VAL A 293 -30.82 -44.28 -49.03
CA VAL A 293 -30.52 -44.66 -47.65
C VAL A 293 -29.94 -46.06 -47.62
N ALA A 294 -28.81 -46.24 -46.95
CA ALA A 294 -28.20 -47.52 -46.64
C ALA A 294 -28.49 -47.88 -45.18
N ASN A 295 -29.25 -48.94 -44.94
CA ASN A 295 -29.51 -49.45 -43.58
C ASN A 295 -28.58 -50.63 -43.30
N ILE A 296 -27.80 -50.53 -42.23
CA ILE A 296 -26.76 -51.49 -41.87
C ILE A 296 -27.24 -52.34 -40.71
N TYR A 297 -27.12 -53.65 -40.84
CA TYR A 297 -27.54 -54.66 -39.88
C TYR A 297 -26.37 -55.56 -39.48
N ASP A 298 -26.38 -56.03 -38.24
CA ASP A 298 -25.46 -57.06 -37.76
C ASP A 298 -25.87 -58.47 -38.23
N ALA A 299 -25.09 -59.47 -37.83
CA ALA A 299 -25.35 -60.88 -38.10
C ALA A 299 -26.71 -61.41 -37.57
N HIS A 300 -27.33 -60.73 -36.60
CA HIS A 300 -28.63 -61.10 -36.02
C HIS A 300 -29.80 -60.38 -36.70
N GLY A 301 -29.52 -59.42 -37.59
CA GLY A 301 -30.51 -58.57 -38.23
C GLY A 301 -30.90 -57.34 -37.40
N ASP A 302 -30.15 -57.01 -36.36
CA ASP A 302 -30.35 -55.80 -35.57
C ASP A 302 -29.68 -54.60 -36.28
N PRO A 303 -30.35 -53.43 -36.37
CA PRO A 303 -29.78 -52.26 -37.01
C PRO A 303 -28.59 -51.71 -36.21
N THR A 304 -27.47 -51.49 -36.88
CA THR A 304 -26.23 -50.95 -36.29
C THR A 304 -25.86 -49.58 -36.85
N GLY A 305 -26.41 -49.22 -37.99
CA GLY A 305 -26.26 -47.89 -38.55
C GLY A 305 -27.21 -47.60 -39.70
N GLN A 306 -27.23 -46.34 -40.10
CA GLN A 306 -27.95 -45.83 -41.26
C GLN A 306 -27.17 -44.69 -41.88
N GLU A 307 -26.93 -44.75 -43.18
CA GLU A 307 -26.29 -43.67 -43.95
C GLU A 307 -27.33 -43.12 -44.93
N GLN A 308 -27.58 -41.81 -44.87
CA GLN A 308 -28.49 -41.10 -45.76
C GLN A 308 -27.69 -40.22 -46.69
N PHE A 309 -27.69 -40.55 -47.98
CA PHE A 309 -27.01 -39.81 -49.02
C PHE A 309 -28.00 -38.92 -49.76
N HIS A 310 -27.75 -37.62 -49.77
CA HIS A 310 -28.60 -36.63 -50.41
C HIS A 310 -28.20 -36.43 -51.89
N SER A 311 -29.14 -35.93 -52.70
CA SER A 311 -28.93 -35.72 -54.14
C SER A 311 -27.87 -34.65 -54.46
N ASP A 312 -27.52 -33.80 -53.50
CA ASP A 312 -26.46 -32.79 -53.62
C ASP A 312 -25.06 -33.32 -53.24
N GLY A 313 -24.97 -34.59 -52.80
CA GLY A 313 -23.74 -35.24 -52.37
C GLY A 313 -23.45 -35.15 -50.87
N SER A 314 -24.27 -34.46 -50.08
CA SER A 314 -24.14 -34.45 -48.61
C SER A 314 -24.61 -35.78 -47.99
N GLU A 315 -24.15 -36.06 -46.77
CA GLU A 315 -24.42 -37.33 -46.09
C GLU A 315 -24.78 -37.11 -44.61
N THR A 316 -25.76 -37.87 -44.10
CA THR A 316 -25.98 -38.04 -42.66
C THR A 316 -25.76 -39.50 -42.28
N ALA A 317 -24.71 -39.76 -41.50
CA ALA A 317 -24.36 -41.09 -41.00
C ALA A 317 -24.78 -41.24 -39.53
N VAL A 318 -25.65 -42.20 -39.24
CA VAL A 318 -26.13 -42.51 -37.89
C VAL A 318 -25.61 -43.88 -37.47
N GLN A 319 -24.99 -43.94 -36.29
CA GLN A 319 -24.58 -45.19 -35.64
C GLN A 319 -25.52 -45.50 -34.48
N PHE A 320 -26.04 -46.73 -34.43
CA PHE A 320 -26.87 -47.20 -33.33
C PHE A 320 -26.04 -48.04 -32.36
N ASN A 321 -25.98 -47.62 -31.11
CA ASN A 321 -25.30 -48.36 -30.06
C ASN A 321 -26.22 -49.39 -29.42
N ARG A 322 -25.63 -50.47 -28.90
CA ARG A 322 -26.38 -51.59 -28.31
C ARG A 322 -27.19 -51.20 -27.06
N ASP A 323 -26.80 -50.12 -26.37
CA ASP A 323 -27.51 -49.59 -25.20
C ASP A 323 -28.73 -48.72 -25.57
N GLY A 324 -28.95 -48.47 -26.86
CA GLY A 324 -30.01 -47.61 -27.39
C GLY A 324 -29.62 -46.15 -27.57
N SER A 325 -28.38 -45.76 -27.25
CA SER A 325 -27.84 -44.45 -27.66
C SER A 325 -27.50 -44.44 -29.16
N GLN A 326 -27.33 -43.26 -29.74
CA GLN A 326 -26.97 -43.12 -31.14
C GLN A 326 -26.05 -41.90 -31.34
N ASN A 327 -25.23 -41.96 -32.38
CA ASN A 327 -24.40 -40.83 -32.82
C ASN A 327 -24.74 -40.51 -34.26
N ALA A 328 -24.88 -39.23 -34.61
CA ALA A 328 -25.10 -38.76 -35.97
C ALA A 328 -23.92 -37.88 -36.40
N THR A 329 -23.41 -38.09 -37.60
CA THR A 329 -22.40 -37.25 -38.24
C THR A 329 -22.95 -36.74 -39.55
N VAL A 330 -22.85 -35.43 -39.78
CA VAL A 330 -23.29 -34.79 -41.03
C VAL A 330 -22.07 -34.34 -41.83
N TYR A 331 -22.01 -34.75 -43.09
CA TYR A 331 -20.99 -34.35 -44.06
C TYR A 331 -21.58 -33.42 -45.11
N ASP A 332 -20.82 -32.40 -45.51
CA ASP A 332 -21.16 -31.53 -46.62
C ASP A 332 -21.04 -32.25 -47.98
N SER A 333 -21.41 -31.57 -49.07
CA SER A 333 -21.33 -32.12 -50.43
C SER A 333 -19.91 -32.46 -50.93
N HIS A 334 -18.87 -32.07 -50.18
CA HIS A 334 -17.47 -32.38 -50.47
C HIS A 334 -16.92 -33.49 -49.54
N GLY A 335 -17.75 -34.04 -48.66
CA GLY A 335 -17.36 -35.07 -47.69
C GLY A 335 -16.69 -34.52 -46.43
N ASN A 336 -16.75 -33.21 -46.17
CA ASN A 336 -16.22 -32.61 -44.95
C ASN A 336 -17.24 -32.69 -43.82
N LYS A 337 -16.80 -33.05 -42.62
CA LYS A 337 -17.64 -33.05 -41.42
C LYS A 337 -18.14 -31.62 -41.13
N SER A 338 -19.43 -31.47 -40.90
CA SER A 338 -20.10 -30.20 -40.59
C SER A 338 -20.80 -30.22 -39.23
N GLU A 339 -21.26 -31.39 -38.78
CA GLU A 339 -21.96 -31.56 -37.50
C GLU A 339 -21.69 -32.95 -36.91
N TYR A 340 -21.71 -33.04 -35.59
CA TYR A 340 -21.70 -34.30 -34.84
C TYR A 340 -22.61 -34.19 -33.62
N ALA A 341 -23.62 -35.04 -33.57
CA ALA A 341 -24.56 -35.08 -32.47
C ALA A 341 -24.55 -36.46 -31.78
N SER A 342 -24.47 -36.46 -30.46
CA SER A 342 -24.67 -37.66 -29.64
C SER A 342 -26.05 -37.61 -28.99
N PHE A 343 -26.73 -38.75 -28.93
CA PHE A 343 -28.05 -38.87 -28.33
C PHE A 343 -28.07 -39.96 -27.26
N GLY A 344 -28.70 -39.67 -26.13
CA GLY A 344 -28.92 -40.63 -25.07
C GLY A 344 -29.95 -41.71 -25.46
N THR A 345 -30.12 -42.70 -24.58
CA THR A 345 -31.03 -43.84 -24.78
C THR A 345 -32.52 -43.47 -24.87
N ASN A 346 -32.87 -42.23 -24.54
CA ASN A 346 -34.22 -41.66 -24.68
C ASN A 346 -34.42 -40.90 -26.01
N GLY A 347 -33.41 -40.90 -26.90
CA GLY A 347 -33.39 -40.18 -28.16
C GLY A 347 -33.21 -38.67 -28.05
N LYS A 348 -32.92 -38.14 -26.85
CA LYS A 348 -32.57 -36.71 -26.69
C LYS A 348 -31.10 -36.50 -26.98
N ILE A 349 -30.79 -35.37 -27.62
CA ILE A 349 -29.42 -34.92 -27.82
C ILE A 349 -28.74 -34.70 -26.46
N THR A 350 -27.51 -35.17 -26.33
CA THR A 350 -26.66 -34.99 -25.15
C THR A 350 -25.42 -34.17 -25.47
N GLN A 351 -24.99 -34.18 -26.73
CA GLN A 351 -23.90 -33.36 -27.24
C GLN A 351 -24.15 -32.99 -28.70
N ASP A 352 -23.77 -31.79 -29.11
CA ASP A 352 -23.85 -31.29 -30.48
C ASP A 352 -22.61 -30.46 -30.79
N ILE A 353 -21.87 -30.82 -31.83
CA ILE A 353 -20.61 -30.19 -32.22
C ILE A 353 -20.70 -29.74 -33.67
N LEU A 354 -20.50 -28.45 -33.91
CA LEU A 354 -20.47 -27.86 -35.25
C LEU A 354 -19.03 -27.64 -35.71
N TYR A 355 -18.78 -28.00 -36.97
CA TYR A 355 -17.47 -27.89 -37.60
C TYR A 355 -17.48 -26.84 -38.72
N ASP A 356 -16.38 -26.09 -38.82
CA ASP A 356 -16.05 -25.35 -40.03
C ASP A 356 -15.66 -26.37 -41.12
N ALA A 357 -16.56 -26.57 -42.09
CA ALA A 357 -16.39 -27.56 -43.15
C ALA A 357 -15.16 -27.32 -44.04
N THR A 358 -14.57 -26.12 -44.06
CA THR A 358 -13.35 -25.83 -44.84
C THR A 358 -12.08 -26.25 -44.11
N THR A 359 -12.06 -26.09 -42.78
CA THR A 359 -10.87 -26.32 -41.95
C THR A 359 -10.94 -27.61 -41.13
N GLY A 360 -12.12 -28.21 -41.00
CA GLY A 360 -12.40 -29.37 -40.13
C GLY A 360 -12.32 -29.06 -38.64
N ARG A 361 -12.29 -27.78 -38.26
CA ARG A 361 -12.18 -27.34 -36.85
C ARG A 361 -13.55 -27.21 -36.22
N GLU A 362 -13.64 -27.53 -34.94
CA GLU A 362 -14.81 -27.27 -34.12
C GLU A 362 -14.99 -25.76 -33.94
N THR A 363 -16.23 -25.31 -34.05
CA THR A 363 -16.63 -23.90 -33.92
C THR A 363 -17.59 -23.70 -32.76
N GLN A 364 -18.35 -24.73 -32.45
CA GLN A 364 -19.29 -24.74 -31.34
C GLN A 364 -19.45 -26.17 -30.81
N GLU A 365 -19.57 -26.30 -29.51
CA GLU A 365 -19.97 -27.53 -28.83
C GLU A 365 -21.07 -27.19 -27.81
N ILE A 366 -22.10 -28.02 -27.73
CA ILE A 366 -23.20 -27.87 -26.78
C ILE A 366 -23.33 -29.19 -26.03
N ASP A 367 -23.23 -29.14 -24.70
CA ASP A 367 -23.35 -30.31 -23.83
C ASP A 367 -24.60 -30.18 -22.96
N TRP A 368 -25.52 -31.14 -23.05
CA TRP A 368 -26.74 -31.16 -22.25
C TRP A 368 -26.63 -32.12 -21.07
N ASN A 369 -26.93 -31.61 -19.89
CA ASN A 369 -27.02 -32.39 -18.66
C ASN A 369 -28.38 -33.09 -18.54
N ALA A 370 -28.42 -34.14 -17.71
CA ALA A 370 -29.63 -34.93 -17.49
C ALA A 370 -30.79 -34.14 -16.83
N ASP A 371 -30.48 -33.07 -16.11
CA ASP A 371 -31.47 -32.19 -15.47
C ASP A 371 -32.06 -31.13 -16.43
N GLY A 372 -31.55 -31.06 -17.66
CA GLY A 372 -31.97 -30.13 -18.70
C GLY A 372 -31.16 -28.84 -18.75
N SER A 373 -30.20 -28.62 -17.85
CA SER A 373 -29.17 -27.57 -18.01
C SER A 373 -28.22 -27.90 -19.16
N TRP A 374 -27.52 -26.91 -19.69
CA TRP A 374 -26.53 -27.14 -20.75
C TRP A 374 -25.43 -26.10 -20.74
N THR A 375 -24.30 -26.45 -21.35
CA THR A 375 -23.19 -25.53 -21.60
C THR A 375 -22.98 -25.39 -23.10
N THR A 376 -22.74 -24.17 -23.57
CA THR A 376 -22.34 -23.88 -24.95
C THR A 376 -20.91 -23.37 -24.97
N HIS A 377 -20.04 -24.10 -25.64
CA HIS A 377 -18.66 -23.74 -25.93
C HIS A 377 -18.61 -23.11 -27.33
N LEU A 378 -18.03 -21.90 -27.43
CA LEU A 378 -17.81 -21.17 -28.67
C LEU A 378 -16.31 -21.11 -28.93
N LEU A 379 -15.84 -21.86 -29.92
CA LEU A 379 -14.42 -22.01 -30.23
C LEU A 379 -14.00 -21.00 -31.31
N ASN A 380 -13.10 -20.10 -30.95
CA ASN A 380 -12.64 -19.05 -31.85
C ASN A 380 -11.48 -19.54 -32.73
N ALA A 381 -11.34 -18.97 -33.93
CA ALA A 381 -10.32 -19.36 -34.89
C ALA A 381 -8.86 -19.20 -34.40
N ASN A 382 -8.63 -18.32 -33.43
CA ASN A 382 -7.33 -18.08 -32.78
C ASN A 382 -7.01 -19.11 -31.66
N GLY A 383 -7.94 -20.00 -31.32
CA GLY A 383 -7.84 -20.98 -30.25
C GLY A 383 -8.34 -20.54 -28.87
N SER A 384 -8.93 -19.34 -28.72
CA SER A 384 -9.64 -18.95 -27.49
C SER A 384 -11.06 -19.50 -27.47
N GLU A 385 -11.67 -19.58 -26.31
CA GLU A 385 -12.99 -20.20 -26.11
C GLU A 385 -13.86 -19.34 -25.18
N ASN A 386 -15.17 -19.31 -25.43
CA ASN A 386 -16.14 -18.83 -24.45
C ASN A 386 -17.08 -19.98 -24.08
N ALA A 387 -17.30 -20.22 -22.79
CA ALA A 387 -18.26 -21.19 -22.30
C ALA A 387 -19.42 -20.45 -21.61
N ILE A 388 -20.65 -20.82 -21.96
CA ILE A 388 -21.88 -20.23 -21.40
C ILE A 388 -22.72 -21.35 -20.82
N ALA A 389 -22.93 -21.33 -19.51
CA ALA A 389 -23.78 -22.31 -18.83
C ALA A 389 -25.20 -21.75 -18.63
N TYR A 390 -26.18 -22.61 -18.86
CA TYR A 390 -27.60 -22.29 -18.74
C TYR A 390 -28.30 -23.26 -17.78
N ASP A 391 -29.24 -22.75 -17.00
CA ASP A 391 -30.15 -23.59 -16.24
C ASP A 391 -31.17 -24.33 -17.14
N ALA A 392 -31.95 -25.23 -16.55
CA ALA A 392 -32.96 -26.01 -17.29
C ALA A 392 -34.11 -25.16 -17.89
N ALA A 393 -34.21 -23.88 -17.56
CA ALA A 393 -35.17 -22.94 -18.14
C ALA A 393 -34.54 -22.05 -19.23
N GLY A 394 -33.24 -22.22 -19.53
CA GLY A 394 -32.49 -21.45 -20.52
C GLY A 394 -32.02 -20.09 -20.06
N ARG A 395 -31.85 -19.90 -18.74
CA ARG A 395 -31.28 -18.69 -18.17
C ARG A 395 -29.80 -18.91 -17.90
N GLU A 396 -28.98 -17.95 -18.31
CA GLU A 396 -27.54 -17.95 -18.09
C GLU A 396 -27.22 -17.95 -16.59
N THR A 397 -26.36 -18.87 -16.16
CA THR A 397 -25.88 -19.00 -14.79
C THR A 397 -24.41 -18.59 -14.67
N GLU A 398 -23.64 -18.79 -15.73
CA GLU A 398 -22.20 -18.58 -15.76
C GLU A 398 -21.73 -18.25 -17.18
N TYR A 399 -20.74 -17.35 -17.27
CA TYR A 399 -20.04 -17.01 -18.50
C TYR A 399 -18.53 -16.99 -18.25
N ALA A 400 -17.82 -17.91 -18.88
CA ALA A 400 -16.38 -18.04 -18.77
C ALA A 400 -15.70 -17.78 -20.12
N THR A 401 -14.53 -17.15 -20.08
CA THR A 401 -13.66 -16.97 -21.25
C THR A 401 -12.31 -17.62 -21.00
N PHE A 402 -11.76 -18.26 -22.02
CA PHE A 402 -10.48 -18.95 -21.96
C PHE A 402 -9.52 -18.37 -23.01
N GLY A 403 -8.29 -18.11 -22.59
CA GLY A 403 -7.21 -17.73 -23.49
C GLY A 403 -6.79 -18.87 -24.41
N THR A 404 -5.91 -18.58 -25.38
CA THR A 404 -5.40 -19.58 -26.35
C THR A 404 -4.56 -20.70 -25.75
N ASN A 405 -4.24 -20.62 -24.45
CA ASN A 405 -3.56 -21.66 -23.67
C ASN A 405 -4.55 -22.54 -22.88
N GLY A 406 -5.86 -22.36 -23.06
CA GLY A 406 -6.91 -23.07 -22.34
C GLY A 406 -7.08 -22.65 -20.87
N LYS A 407 -6.44 -21.56 -20.43
CA LYS A 407 -6.65 -21.01 -19.08
C LYS A 407 -7.77 -20.00 -19.08
N ILE A 408 -8.60 -20.03 -18.04
CA ILE A 408 -9.63 -19.03 -17.81
C ILE A 408 -9.01 -17.64 -17.68
N THR A 409 -9.62 -16.65 -18.34
CA THR A 409 -9.24 -15.23 -18.31
C THR A 409 -10.31 -14.37 -17.64
N GLN A 410 -11.55 -14.84 -17.68
CA GLN A 410 -12.67 -14.22 -16.98
C GLN A 410 -13.70 -15.29 -16.65
N ASP A 411 -14.31 -15.18 -15.48
CA ASP A 411 -15.46 -15.97 -15.03
C ASP A 411 -16.53 -15.03 -14.49
N THR A 412 -17.81 -15.23 -14.83
CA THR A 412 -18.91 -14.36 -14.41
C THR A 412 -20.11 -15.19 -14.02
N PHE A 413 -20.57 -15.04 -12.78
CA PHE A 413 -21.74 -15.73 -12.25
C PHE A 413 -22.96 -14.81 -12.26
N TYR A 414 -24.13 -15.36 -12.59
CA TYR A 414 -25.38 -14.61 -12.70
C TYR A 414 -26.45 -15.10 -11.72
N ASP A 415 -27.20 -14.15 -11.17
CA ASP A 415 -28.44 -14.43 -10.47
C ASP A 415 -29.54 -14.79 -11.48
N VAL A 416 -30.02 -16.03 -11.43
CA VAL A 416 -31.03 -16.56 -12.36
C VAL A 416 -32.40 -15.86 -12.30
N ALA A 417 -32.69 -15.10 -11.25
CA ALA A 417 -33.97 -14.40 -11.11
C ALA A 417 -33.94 -13.02 -11.81
N THR A 418 -32.79 -12.36 -11.80
CA THR A 418 -32.61 -10.99 -12.29
C THR A 418 -31.77 -10.89 -13.56
N GLY A 419 -30.97 -11.91 -13.89
CA GLY A 419 -30.00 -11.91 -14.99
C GLY A 419 -28.82 -10.97 -14.74
N ARG A 420 -28.59 -10.53 -13.50
CA ARG A 420 -27.48 -9.65 -13.13
C ARG A 420 -26.30 -10.47 -12.65
N ALA A 421 -25.09 -10.02 -12.99
CA ALA A 421 -23.88 -10.60 -12.44
C ALA A 421 -23.87 -10.43 -10.92
N THR A 422 -23.53 -11.50 -10.19
CA THR A 422 -23.30 -11.51 -8.75
C THR A 422 -21.82 -11.50 -8.41
N GLU A 423 -21.00 -12.05 -9.32
CA GLU A 423 -19.56 -12.16 -9.17
C GLU A 423 -18.91 -12.14 -10.56
N ARG A 424 -17.75 -11.50 -10.67
CA ARG A 424 -16.88 -11.58 -11.85
C ARG A 424 -15.43 -11.66 -11.44
N ASP A 425 -14.77 -12.74 -11.81
CA ASP A 425 -13.35 -12.94 -11.61
C ASP A 425 -12.57 -12.64 -12.88
N ASP A 426 -11.66 -11.68 -12.83
CA ASP A 426 -10.77 -11.33 -13.93
C ASP A 426 -9.36 -11.87 -13.63
N TYR A 427 -8.85 -12.77 -14.47
CA TYR A 427 -7.57 -13.47 -14.27
C TYR A 427 -6.46 -12.93 -15.18
N ASN A 428 -5.33 -12.57 -14.57
CA ASN A 428 -4.13 -12.15 -15.28
C ASN A 428 -3.28 -13.34 -15.72
N ALA A 429 -2.45 -13.12 -16.75
CA ALA A 429 -1.58 -14.15 -17.30
C ALA A 429 -0.52 -14.70 -16.32
N ASP A 430 -0.16 -13.90 -15.29
CA ASP A 430 0.78 -14.30 -14.24
C ASP A 430 0.13 -15.13 -13.12
N GLY A 431 -1.19 -15.31 -13.14
CA GLY A 431 -1.98 -16.03 -12.15
C GLY A 431 -2.59 -15.14 -11.05
N SER A 432 -2.31 -13.83 -11.03
CA SER A 432 -3.05 -12.90 -10.17
C SER A 432 -4.50 -12.74 -10.66
N ALA A 433 -5.41 -12.35 -9.77
CA ALA A 433 -6.83 -12.25 -10.09
C ALA A 433 -7.50 -11.10 -9.34
N VAL A 434 -8.63 -10.63 -9.87
CA VAL A 434 -9.52 -9.67 -9.19
C VAL A 434 -10.93 -10.23 -9.19
N ALA A 435 -11.47 -10.50 -8.00
CA ALA A 435 -12.86 -10.87 -7.82
C ALA A 435 -13.71 -9.63 -7.60
N ASN A 436 -14.72 -9.42 -8.44
CA ASN A 436 -15.68 -8.32 -8.33
C ASN A 436 -17.01 -8.88 -7.83
N LEU A 437 -17.38 -8.60 -6.59
CA LEU A 437 -18.63 -9.06 -5.99
C LEU A 437 -19.68 -7.96 -6.11
N PHE A 438 -20.83 -8.27 -6.71
CA PHE A 438 -21.91 -7.32 -6.94
C PHE A 438 -23.09 -7.59 -6.00
N HIS A 439 -23.39 -6.63 -5.14
CA HIS A 439 -24.46 -6.75 -4.17
C HIS A 439 -25.81 -6.29 -4.73
N ALA A 440 -26.90 -6.86 -4.21
CA ALA A 440 -28.24 -6.59 -4.70
C ALA A 440 -28.69 -5.12 -4.53
N ASP A 441 -28.11 -4.40 -3.57
CA ASP A 441 -28.39 -2.98 -3.34
C ASP A 441 -27.61 -2.03 -4.27
N GLY A 442 -26.70 -2.57 -5.08
CA GLY A 442 -25.84 -1.84 -6.02
C GLY A 442 -24.47 -1.44 -5.45
N SER A 443 -24.14 -1.82 -4.22
CA SER A 443 -22.76 -1.79 -3.74
C SER A 443 -21.93 -2.91 -4.38
N GLN A 444 -20.60 -2.80 -4.29
CA GLN A 444 -19.69 -3.81 -4.84
C GLN A 444 -18.41 -3.89 -4.02
N ASP A 445 -17.80 -5.07 -4.00
CA ASP A 445 -16.46 -5.30 -3.43
C ASP A 445 -15.50 -5.77 -4.53
N GLN A 446 -14.26 -5.31 -4.47
CA GLN A 446 -13.17 -5.79 -5.31
C GLN A 446 -12.09 -6.41 -4.42
N VAL A 447 -11.80 -7.69 -4.64
CA VAL A 447 -10.78 -8.43 -3.90
C VAL A 447 -9.65 -8.78 -4.84
N TYR A 448 -8.45 -8.31 -4.52
CA TYR A 448 -7.26 -8.52 -5.34
C TYR A 448 -6.42 -9.66 -4.77
N PHE A 449 -6.00 -10.58 -5.64
CA PHE A 449 -5.16 -11.71 -5.31
C PHE A 449 -3.84 -11.65 -6.08
N ASN A 450 -2.75 -12.01 -5.40
CA ASN A 450 -1.47 -12.21 -6.07
C ASN A 450 -1.42 -13.55 -6.84
N ALA A 451 -0.33 -13.79 -7.56
CA ALA A 451 -0.12 -15.02 -8.33
C ALA A 451 -0.07 -16.32 -7.51
N ALA A 452 0.08 -16.24 -6.18
CA ALA A 452 0.00 -17.40 -5.28
C ALA A 452 -1.42 -17.64 -4.74
N GLY A 453 -2.39 -16.80 -5.10
CA GLY A 453 -3.77 -16.86 -4.63
C GLY A 453 -3.99 -16.24 -3.25
N HIS A 454 -3.05 -15.42 -2.75
CA HIS A 454 -3.24 -14.71 -1.48
C HIS A 454 -3.85 -13.32 -1.74
N GLN A 455 -4.84 -12.95 -0.94
CA GLN A 455 -5.45 -11.62 -0.95
C GLN A 455 -4.40 -10.56 -0.59
N THR A 456 -4.35 -9.47 -1.37
CA THR A 456 -3.44 -8.33 -1.17
C THR A 456 -4.19 -7.03 -0.90
N GLU A 457 -5.43 -6.93 -1.37
CA GLU A 457 -6.25 -5.71 -1.23
C GLU A 457 -7.73 -6.09 -1.27
N GLN A 458 -8.57 -5.38 -0.51
CA GLN A 458 -10.02 -5.41 -0.61
C GLN A 458 -10.57 -3.98 -0.58
N ALA A 459 -11.17 -3.57 -1.69
CA ALA A 459 -11.80 -2.27 -1.85
C ALA A 459 -13.33 -2.44 -1.91
N SER A 460 -14.05 -1.75 -1.01
CA SER A 460 -15.51 -1.76 -0.95
C SER A 460 -16.06 -0.44 -1.48
N PHE A 461 -17.12 -0.50 -2.29
CA PHE A 461 -17.73 0.66 -2.93
C PHE A 461 -19.21 0.76 -2.59
N GLY A 462 -19.66 1.96 -2.24
CA GLY A 462 -21.07 2.25 -2.02
C GLY A 462 -21.89 2.25 -3.32
N THR A 463 -23.22 2.36 -3.18
CA THR A 463 -24.18 2.38 -4.30
C THR A 463 -24.01 3.55 -5.29
N ASN A 464 -23.19 4.56 -4.95
CA ASN A 464 -22.81 5.67 -5.81
C ASN A 464 -21.50 5.43 -6.60
N GLY A 465 -20.91 4.24 -6.46
CA GLY A 465 -19.65 3.85 -7.09
C GLY A 465 -18.40 4.48 -6.45
N LYS A 466 -18.53 5.17 -5.31
CA LYS A 466 -17.37 5.69 -4.56
C LYS A 466 -16.87 4.65 -3.56
N ILE A 467 -15.56 4.59 -3.40
CA ILE A 467 -14.91 3.77 -2.37
C ILE A 467 -15.36 4.22 -0.98
N THR A 468 -15.67 3.25 -0.12
CA THR A 468 -16.05 3.45 1.29
C THR A 468 -15.05 2.83 2.23
N GLN A 469 -14.35 1.78 1.79
CA GLN A 469 -13.32 1.10 2.56
C GLN A 469 -12.24 0.52 1.62
N ASP A 470 -10.99 0.53 2.06
CA ASP A 470 -9.84 -0.04 1.35
C ASP A 470 -8.90 -0.70 2.36
N ILE A 471 -8.68 -2.00 2.24
CA ILE A 471 -7.88 -2.79 3.18
C ILE A 471 -6.74 -3.44 2.41
N LEU A 472 -5.50 -3.21 2.84
CA LEU A 472 -4.30 -3.84 2.29
C LEU A 472 -3.77 -4.93 3.20
N TYR A 473 -3.33 -6.04 2.60
CA TYR A 473 -2.86 -7.23 3.28
C TYR A 473 -1.39 -7.52 2.97
N ASP A 474 -0.66 -8.01 3.96
CA ASP A 474 0.65 -8.61 3.76
C ASP A 474 0.48 -9.97 3.08
N ALA A 475 0.93 -10.06 1.84
CA ALA A 475 0.81 -11.26 1.00
C ALA A 475 1.41 -12.54 1.60
N ALA A 476 2.39 -12.43 2.52
CA ALA A 476 3.05 -13.60 3.10
C ALA A 476 2.31 -14.16 4.31
N THR A 477 1.64 -13.30 5.09
CA THR A 477 1.00 -13.66 6.36
C THR A 477 -0.52 -13.59 6.32
N GLY A 478 -1.12 -12.92 5.33
CA GLY A 478 -2.55 -12.64 5.25
C GLY A 478 -3.04 -11.62 6.28
N ARG A 479 -2.12 -10.91 6.96
CA ARG A 479 -2.45 -9.91 7.97
C ARG A 479 -2.72 -8.55 7.31
N GLU A 480 -3.73 -7.85 7.79
CA GLU A 480 -3.98 -6.44 7.44
C GLU A 480 -2.76 -5.57 7.81
N THR A 481 -2.36 -4.73 6.87
CA THR A 481 -1.25 -3.77 7.02
C THR A 481 -1.78 -2.34 7.00
N GLN A 482 -2.90 -2.10 6.32
CA GLN A 482 -3.56 -0.82 6.26
C GLN A 482 -5.06 -1.01 6.05
N GLU A 483 -5.86 -0.14 6.65
CA GLU A 483 -7.30 -0.01 6.41
C GLU A 483 -7.61 1.48 6.27
N ARG A 484 -8.42 1.87 5.30
CA ARG A 484 -8.86 3.25 5.12
C ARG A 484 -10.36 3.28 4.91
N ASP A 485 -11.05 4.03 5.76
CA ASP A 485 -12.50 4.20 5.73
C ASP A 485 -12.85 5.61 5.26
N TRP A 486 -13.76 5.74 4.31
CA TRP A 486 -14.24 7.03 3.80
C TRP A 486 -15.67 7.31 4.26
N SER A 487 -15.87 8.52 4.78
CA SER A 487 -17.18 9.06 5.09
C SER A 487 -17.86 9.63 3.84
N ALA A 488 -19.19 9.80 3.92
CA ALA A 488 -19.99 10.31 2.82
C ALA A 488 -19.62 11.74 2.39
N ASP A 489 -19.04 12.55 3.28
CA ASP A 489 -18.56 13.90 2.99
C ASP A 489 -17.18 13.94 2.31
N GLY A 490 -16.51 12.79 2.19
CA GLY A 490 -15.17 12.65 1.60
C GLY A 490 -14.02 12.64 2.61
N SER A 491 -14.28 12.89 3.89
CA SER A 491 -13.28 12.69 4.95
C SER A 491 -12.92 11.21 5.09
N SER A 492 -11.76 10.89 5.65
CA SER A 492 -11.33 9.49 5.80
C SER A 492 -10.45 9.28 7.01
N VAL A 493 -10.43 8.05 7.53
CA VAL A 493 -9.51 7.61 8.57
C VAL A 493 -8.69 6.44 8.03
N ALA A 494 -7.37 6.53 8.10
CA ALA A 494 -6.46 5.46 7.72
C ALA A 494 -5.80 4.84 8.96
N HIS A 495 -6.03 3.56 9.19
CA HIS A 495 -5.33 2.75 10.17
C HIS A 495 -4.13 2.06 9.53
N LEU A 496 -2.96 2.14 10.15
CA LEU A 496 -1.73 1.46 9.73
C LEU A 496 -1.33 0.44 10.80
N TYR A 497 -1.26 -0.82 10.44
CA TYR A 497 -0.96 -1.93 11.33
C TYR A 497 0.51 -2.36 11.19
N ASN A 498 1.33 -1.97 12.16
CA ASN A 498 2.77 -2.22 12.10
C ASN A 498 3.11 -3.67 12.43
N SER A 499 4.22 -4.17 11.85
CA SER A 499 4.70 -5.54 12.04
C SER A 499 5.11 -5.86 13.48
N ASN A 500 5.54 -4.86 14.26
CA ASN A 500 5.85 -4.96 15.69
C ASN A 500 4.59 -5.02 16.60
N GLY A 501 3.39 -4.90 16.03
CA GLY A 501 2.11 -4.94 16.75
C GLY A 501 1.57 -3.57 17.19
N THR A 502 2.27 -2.46 16.92
CA THR A 502 1.71 -1.11 17.14
C THR A 502 0.78 -0.71 15.99
N GLN A 503 -0.04 0.31 16.21
CA GLN A 503 -0.96 0.84 15.19
C GLN A 503 -0.88 2.36 15.14
N ASN A 504 -1.05 2.95 13.97
CA ASN A 504 -1.27 4.39 13.82
C ASN A 504 -2.66 4.63 13.20
N ALA A 505 -3.32 5.71 13.55
CA ALA A 505 -4.54 6.18 12.89
C ALA A 505 -4.33 7.62 12.41
N ILE A 506 -4.72 7.90 11.16
CA ILE A 506 -4.58 9.23 10.55
C ILE A 506 -5.93 9.66 10.03
N ALA A 507 -6.48 10.74 10.55
CA ALA A 507 -7.73 11.32 10.08
C ALA A 507 -7.46 12.43 9.06
N TYR A 508 -8.26 12.45 8.00
CA TYR A 508 -8.19 13.44 6.92
C TYR A 508 -9.54 14.13 6.74
N ASP A 509 -9.51 15.42 6.45
CA ASP A 509 -10.68 16.17 6.01
C ASP A 509 -11.12 15.79 4.58
N ALA A 510 -12.25 16.34 4.12
CA ALA A 510 -12.78 16.10 2.79
C ALA A 510 -11.89 16.58 1.62
N ALA A 511 -10.86 17.38 1.89
CA ALA A 511 -9.86 17.82 0.92
C ALA A 511 -8.58 16.96 0.95
N GLY A 512 -8.53 15.94 1.82
CA GLY A 512 -7.38 15.05 2.00
C GLY A 512 -6.27 15.62 2.88
N ARG A 513 -6.57 16.62 3.73
CA ARG A 513 -5.60 17.22 4.67
C ARG A 513 -5.73 16.56 6.02
N GLU A 514 -4.59 16.25 6.64
CA GLU A 514 -4.51 15.62 7.95
C GLU A 514 -5.08 16.54 9.04
N THR A 515 -5.97 15.99 9.88
CA THR A 515 -6.57 16.67 11.03
C THR A 515 -6.09 16.10 12.35
N GLU A 516 -5.71 14.83 12.36
CA GLU A 516 -5.36 14.08 13.57
C GLU A 516 -4.40 12.93 13.24
N TYR A 517 -3.42 12.69 14.11
CA TYR A 517 -2.49 11.57 14.07
C TYR A 517 -2.37 10.91 15.44
N ALA A 518 -2.88 9.69 15.54
CA ALA A 518 -2.87 8.90 16.77
C ALA A 518 -1.93 7.69 16.64
N THR A 519 -1.17 7.39 17.69
CA THR A 519 -0.31 6.20 17.80
C THR A 519 -0.75 5.33 18.97
N PHE A 520 -0.81 4.02 18.75
CA PHE A 520 -1.24 3.02 19.71
C PHE A 520 -0.13 2.01 19.98
N GLY A 521 0.08 1.68 21.25
CA GLY A 521 1.00 0.63 21.68
C GLY A 521 0.52 -0.77 21.29
N THR A 522 1.35 -1.78 21.55
CA THR A 522 1.06 -3.20 21.22
C THR A 522 -0.13 -3.81 22.00
N ASN A 523 -0.63 -3.10 23.02
CA ASN A 523 -1.83 -3.45 23.78
C ASN A 523 -3.10 -2.74 23.27
N GLY A 524 -3.01 -2.00 22.16
CA GLY A 524 -4.10 -1.22 21.59
C GLY A 524 -4.43 0.07 22.35
N LYS A 525 -3.62 0.49 23.34
CA LYS A 525 -3.82 1.75 24.04
C LYS A 525 -3.13 2.91 23.31
N LEU A 526 -3.79 4.05 23.28
CA LEU A 526 -3.25 5.31 22.78
C LEU A 526 -1.98 5.69 23.56
N THR A 527 -0.91 6.01 22.86
CA THR A 527 0.38 6.48 23.42
C THR A 527 0.68 7.92 23.03
N GLN A 528 0.14 8.37 21.91
CA GLN A 528 0.26 9.74 21.45
C GLN A 528 -0.94 10.10 20.58
N ASP A 529 -1.42 11.33 20.69
CA ASP A 529 -2.45 11.92 19.83
C ASP A 529 -2.03 13.33 19.42
N THR A 530 -2.17 13.70 18.15
CA THR A 530 -1.71 14.99 17.62
C THR A 530 -2.77 15.59 16.73
N PHE A 531 -3.23 16.80 17.04
CA PHE A 531 -4.23 17.53 16.26
C PHE A 531 -3.56 18.58 15.38
N TYR A 532 -4.06 18.77 14.17
CA TYR A 532 -3.50 19.69 13.17
C TYR A 532 -4.48 20.78 12.75
N ASP A 533 -3.97 22.00 12.58
CA ASP A 533 -4.68 23.06 11.89
C ASP A 533 -4.69 22.79 10.37
N VAL A 534 -5.88 22.56 9.82
CA VAL A 534 -6.06 22.19 8.40
C VAL A 534 -5.62 23.27 7.41
N ALA A 535 -5.49 24.54 7.83
CA ALA A 535 -5.08 25.62 6.94
C ALA A 535 -3.56 25.70 6.78
N THR A 536 -2.81 25.34 7.84
CA THR A 536 -1.35 25.49 7.91
C THR A 536 -0.60 24.16 7.95
N GLY A 537 -1.26 23.06 8.30
CA GLY A 537 -0.66 21.74 8.52
C GLY A 537 0.21 21.66 9.77
N ARG A 538 0.08 22.63 10.70
CA ARG A 538 0.85 22.66 11.94
C ARG A 538 0.06 21.98 13.06
N ALA A 539 0.77 21.27 13.94
CA ALA A 539 0.17 20.74 15.15
C ALA A 539 -0.34 21.89 16.02
N THR A 540 -1.56 21.76 16.55
CA THR A 540 -2.16 22.68 17.53
C THR A 540 -2.12 22.09 18.94
N GLU A 541 -2.12 20.76 19.03
CA GLU A 541 -2.10 20.03 20.29
C GLU A 541 -1.43 18.67 20.08
N ARG A 542 -0.67 18.20 21.07
CA ARG A 542 -0.15 16.84 21.13
C ARG A 542 -0.22 16.30 22.54
N ASP A 543 -0.97 15.23 22.73
CA ASP A 543 -1.09 14.52 23.98
C ASP A 543 -0.18 13.29 23.97
N ASP A 544 0.74 13.23 24.93
CA ASP A 544 1.64 12.09 25.14
C ASP A 544 1.16 11.28 26.36
N TYR A 545 0.81 10.02 26.17
CA TYR A 545 0.23 9.15 27.21
C TYR A 545 1.24 8.11 27.72
N ASN A 546 1.49 8.12 29.02
CA ASN A 546 2.37 7.16 29.68
C ASN A 546 1.64 5.85 30.01
N ALA A 547 2.43 4.77 30.18
CA ALA A 547 1.90 3.44 30.47
C ALA A 547 1.13 3.35 31.82
N ASP A 548 1.43 4.24 32.77
CA ASP A 548 0.76 4.32 34.07
C ASP A 548 -0.56 5.10 34.03
N GLY A 549 -0.90 5.69 32.88
CA GLY A 549 -2.09 6.52 32.68
C GLY A 549 -1.88 8.01 32.90
N SER A 550 -0.70 8.46 33.32
CA SER A 550 -0.35 9.88 33.30
C SER A 550 -0.22 10.39 31.86
N ALA A 551 -0.40 11.68 31.63
CA ALA A 551 -0.35 12.27 30.30
C ALA A 551 0.28 13.68 30.32
N VAL A 552 0.80 14.11 29.17
CA VAL A 552 1.29 15.47 28.95
C VAL A 552 0.62 16.03 27.70
N ALA A 553 -0.18 17.08 27.86
CA ALA A 553 -0.77 17.82 26.75
C ALA A 553 0.18 18.97 26.35
N ASN A 554 0.65 18.96 25.11
CA ASN A 554 1.47 20.04 24.54
C ASN A 554 0.58 20.89 23.63
N LEU A 555 0.27 22.12 24.05
CA LEU A 555 -0.54 23.05 23.28
C LEU A 555 0.37 24.00 22.49
N PHE A 556 0.19 24.09 21.18
CA PHE A 556 1.01 24.91 20.29
C PHE A 556 0.22 26.12 19.81
N HIS A 557 0.68 27.31 20.18
CA HIS A 557 0.01 28.56 19.82
C HIS A 557 0.47 29.08 18.46
N ALA A 558 -0.41 29.83 17.79
CA ALA A 558 -0.15 30.34 16.43
C ALA A 558 1.07 31.29 16.33
N ASP A 559 1.43 31.96 17.43
CA ASP A 559 2.58 32.85 17.52
C ASP A 559 3.91 32.11 17.76
N GLY A 560 3.86 30.79 18.00
CA GLY A 560 5.01 29.93 18.27
C GLY A 560 5.33 29.73 19.76
N SER A 561 4.55 30.30 20.68
CA SER A 561 4.58 29.91 22.09
C SER A 561 3.94 28.53 22.30
N GLN A 562 4.20 27.90 23.43
CA GLN A 562 3.66 26.58 23.75
C GLN A 562 3.37 26.43 25.25
N ASP A 563 2.36 25.65 25.60
CA ASP A 563 2.10 25.21 26.98
C ASP A 563 2.26 23.70 27.08
N GLN A 564 2.78 23.23 28.21
CA GLN A 564 2.82 21.82 28.59
C GLN A 564 2.03 21.62 29.87
N VAL A 565 0.98 20.81 29.81
CA VAL A 565 0.11 20.50 30.94
C VAL A 565 0.30 19.04 31.33
N TYR A 566 0.76 18.80 32.55
CA TYR A 566 1.04 17.47 33.07
C TYR A 566 -0.13 16.97 33.91
N PHE A 567 -0.57 15.74 33.64
CA PHE A 567 -1.65 15.06 34.35
C PHE A 567 -1.14 13.79 35.03
N ASN A 568 -1.61 13.54 36.24
CA ASN A 568 -1.37 12.26 36.91
C ASN A 568 -2.25 11.13 36.35
N ALA A 569 -2.03 9.90 36.82
CA ALA A 569 -2.79 8.71 36.38
C ALA A 569 -4.31 8.74 36.68
N ALA A 570 -4.78 9.67 37.52
CA ALA A 570 -6.21 9.88 37.77
C ALA A 570 -6.82 10.95 36.86
N GLY A 571 -6.01 11.59 36.00
CA GLY A 571 -6.43 12.67 35.10
C GLY A 571 -6.45 14.05 35.76
N HIS A 572 -5.82 14.25 36.92
CA HIS A 572 -5.71 15.57 37.55
C HIS A 572 -4.43 16.27 37.12
N GLN A 573 -4.53 17.57 36.81
CA GLN A 573 -3.38 18.42 36.50
C GLN A 573 -2.45 18.54 37.72
N THR A 574 -1.15 18.39 37.49
CA THR A 574 -0.08 18.51 38.50
C THR A 574 0.88 19.63 38.22
N GLU A 575 1.05 20.01 36.95
CA GLU A 575 1.99 21.05 36.52
C GLU A 575 1.51 21.67 35.21
N GLN A 576 1.75 22.98 35.03
CA GLN A 576 1.61 23.68 33.76
C GLN A 576 2.84 24.56 33.54
N ALA A 577 3.59 24.27 32.48
CA ALA A 577 4.75 25.03 32.07
C ALA A 577 4.48 25.75 30.74
N SER A 578 4.61 27.06 30.73
CA SER A 578 4.44 27.91 29.55
C SER A 578 5.79 28.36 29.01
N PHE A 579 5.95 28.34 27.69
CA PHE A 579 7.17 28.71 26.99
C PHE A 579 6.91 29.79 25.95
N GLY A 580 7.77 30.80 25.92
CA GLY A 580 7.74 31.85 24.91
C GLY A 580 8.16 31.36 23.52
N THR A 581 8.05 32.23 22.52
CA THR A 581 8.38 31.95 21.10
C THR A 581 9.86 31.58 20.84
N ASN A 582 10.73 31.79 21.83
CA ASN A 582 12.15 31.39 21.81
C ASN A 582 12.40 30.01 22.44
N GLY A 583 11.35 29.32 22.89
CA GLY A 583 11.41 28.02 23.58
C GLY A 583 11.89 28.08 25.02
N LYS A 584 12.05 29.27 25.62
CA LYS A 584 12.37 29.41 27.05
C LYS A 584 11.09 29.42 27.88
N ILE A 585 11.15 28.80 29.05
CA ILE A 585 10.07 28.85 30.04
C ILE A 585 9.83 30.30 30.49
N THR A 586 8.56 30.68 30.58
CA THR A 586 8.09 31.99 31.04
C THR A 586 7.24 31.88 32.29
N GLN A 587 6.59 30.73 32.49
CA GLN A 587 5.79 30.45 33.67
C GLN A 587 5.79 28.94 33.98
N ASP A 588 5.76 28.57 35.25
CA ASP A 588 5.69 27.19 35.75
C ASP A 588 4.80 27.15 36.99
N ILE A 589 3.69 26.42 36.92
CA ILE A 589 2.68 26.34 37.98
C ILE A 589 2.52 24.88 38.42
N LEU A 590 2.73 24.60 39.70
CA LEU A 590 2.51 23.28 40.31
C LEU A 590 1.18 23.25 41.06
N TYR A 591 0.47 22.13 40.94
CA TYR A 591 -0.86 21.92 41.52
C TYR A 591 -0.87 20.75 42.52
N ASP A 592 -1.64 20.90 43.58
CA ASP A 592 -2.02 19.80 44.45
C ASP A 592 -3.06 18.92 43.74
N ALA A 593 -2.62 17.71 43.37
CA ALA A 593 -3.45 16.74 42.64
C ALA A 593 -4.76 16.34 43.34
N ALA A 594 -4.89 16.51 44.66
CA ALA A 594 -6.10 16.12 45.39
C ALA A 594 -7.17 17.22 45.37
N THR A 595 -6.75 18.49 45.31
CA THR A 595 -7.63 19.66 45.43
C THR A 595 -7.71 20.51 44.17
N GLY A 596 -6.77 20.35 43.24
CA GLY A 596 -6.64 21.17 42.03
C GLY A 596 -6.17 22.60 42.31
N ARG A 597 -5.64 22.87 43.51
CA ARG A 597 -5.14 24.20 43.90
C ARG A 597 -3.67 24.34 43.55
N GLU A 598 -3.27 25.54 43.14
CA GLU A 598 -1.86 25.91 42.97
C GLU A 598 -1.13 25.80 44.31
N THR A 599 0.06 25.21 44.27
CA THR A 599 0.99 25.11 45.40
C THR A 599 2.23 25.96 45.18
N GLN A 600 2.59 26.18 43.92
CA GLN A 600 3.73 26.99 43.53
C GLN A 600 3.47 27.59 42.15
N GLU A 601 3.91 28.81 41.94
CA GLU A 601 3.95 29.49 40.65
C GLU A 601 5.32 30.15 40.52
N ARG A 602 5.93 30.09 39.35
CA ARG A 602 7.18 30.80 39.06
C ARG A 602 7.08 31.48 37.72
N ASP A 603 7.30 32.79 37.71
CA ASP A 603 7.27 33.62 36.51
C ASP A 603 8.69 34.06 36.18
N TRP A 604 9.10 33.94 34.91
CA TRP A 604 10.40 34.40 34.42
C TRP A 604 10.26 35.62 33.51
N SER A 605 11.09 36.62 33.80
CA SER A 605 11.29 37.78 32.94
C SER A 605 12.20 37.45 31.77
N ALA A 606 12.16 38.29 30.73
CA ALA A 606 12.97 38.13 29.52
C ALA A 606 14.50 38.15 29.77
N ASP A 607 14.95 38.80 30.85
CA ASP A 607 16.35 38.86 31.26
C ASP A 607 16.83 37.64 32.05
N GLY A 608 15.91 36.74 32.44
CA GLY A 608 16.17 35.55 33.23
C GLY A 608 15.91 35.70 34.73
N SER A 609 15.59 36.90 35.23
CA SER A 609 15.08 37.07 36.60
C SER A 609 13.74 36.36 36.77
N SER A 610 13.38 35.99 38.00
CA SER A 610 12.12 35.27 38.25
C SER A 610 11.53 35.56 39.61
N VAL A 611 10.20 35.46 39.73
CA VAL A 611 9.48 35.52 41.00
C VAL A 611 8.78 34.18 41.23
N ALA A 612 9.00 33.57 42.39
CA ALA A 612 8.36 32.33 42.78
C ALA A 612 7.36 32.57 43.93
N HIS A 613 6.08 32.30 43.69
CA HIS A 613 5.04 32.27 44.70
C HIS A 613 4.89 30.85 45.26
N LEU A 614 4.83 30.71 46.59
CA LEU A 614 4.55 29.46 47.28
C LEU A 614 3.23 29.60 48.05
N TYR A 615 2.24 28.79 47.71
CA TYR A 615 0.90 28.82 48.29
C TYR A 615 0.77 27.73 49.36
N ASN A 616 0.72 28.13 50.63
CA ASN A 616 0.69 27.18 51.74
C ASN A 616 -0.73 26.68 52.02
N SER A 617 -0.85 25.44 52.49
CA SER A 617 -2.14 24.79 52.80
C SER A 617 -2.97 25.48 53.89
N ASN A 618 -2.33 26.27 54.75
CA ASN A 618 -2.98 27.09 55.79
C ASN A 618 -3.54 28.43 55.25
N GLY A 619 -3.33 28.74 53.96
CA GLY A 619 -3.75 29.98 53.30
C GLY A 619 -2.73 31.12 53.32
N THR A 620 -1.53 30.94 53.89
CA THR A 620 -0.44 31.94 53.78
C THR A 620 0.32 31.78 52.47
N GLN A 621 1.00 32.83 52.01
CA GLN A 621 1.78 32.81 50.77
C GLN A 621 3.19 33.36 51.02
N ASN A 622 4.18 32.84 50.31
CA ASN A 622 5.51 33.46 50.23
C ASN A 622 5.79 33.86 48.78
N ALA A 623 6.51 34.94 48.55
CA ALA A 623 7.03 35.34 47.24
C ALA A 623 8.56 35.49 47.35
N ILE A 624 9.29 34.92 46.39
CA ILE A 624 10.75 34.96 46.37
C ILE A 624 11.20 35.50 45.01
N ALA A 625 11.86 36.65 44.98
CA ALA A 625 12.42 37.21 43.77
C ALA A 625 13.89 36.78 43.60
N TYR A 626 14.25 36.45 42.36
CA TYR A 626 15.59 36.06 41.96
C TYR A 626 16.10 36.95 40.84
N ASP A 627 17.38 37.29 40.87
CA ASP A 627 18.07 37.93 39.75
C ASP A 627 18.29 36.98 38.56
N ALA A 628 18.82 37.51 37.46
CA ALA A 628 19.11 36.74 36.25
C ALA A 628 20.18 35.63 36.42
N ALA A 629 20.92 35.62 37.53
CA ALA A 629 21.87 34.55 37.88
C ALA A 629 21.24 33.50 38.81
N GLY A 630 19.97 33.64 39.18
CA GLY A 630 19.25 32.76 40.08
C GLY A 630 19.53 33.01 41.57
N ARG A 631 19.98 34.22 41.92
CA ARG A 631 20.30 34.61 43.31
C ARG A 631 19.13 35.40 43.89
N GLU A 632 18.74 35.07 45.12
CA GLU A 632 17.63 35.71 45.82
C GLU A 632 17.91 37.20 46.09
N THR A 633 16.93 38.04 45.79
CA THR A 633 16.99 39.50 45.98
C THR A 633 15.93 40.00 46.95
N GLU A 634 14.84 39.24 47.11
CA GLU A 634 13.70 39.61 47.95
C GLU A 634 12.96 38.36 48.42
N TYR A 635 12.50 38.39 49.67
CA TYR A 635 11.65 37.36 50.27
C TYR A 635 10.50 38.02 51.04
N ALA A 636 9.28 37.82 50.55
CA ALA A 636 8.07 38.37 51.14
C ALA A 636 7.15 37.26 51.66
N THR A 637 6.51 37.49 52.81
CA THR A 637 5.48 36.61 53.37
C THR A 637 4.16 37.33 53.52
N PHE A 638 3.07 36.62 53.24
CA PHE A 638 1.72 37.14 53.28
C PHE A 638 0.85 36.30 54.21
N GLY A 639 0.07 36.98 55.05
CA GLY A 639 -0.93 36.36 55.91
C GLY A 639 -2.11 35.78 55.12
N THR A 640 -3.01 35.08 55.81
CA THR A 640 -4.19 34.45 55.20
C THR A 640 -5.22 35.44 54.62
N ASN A 641 -5.05 36.73 54.87
CA ASN A 641 -5.82 37.83 54.29
C ASN A 641 -5.17 38.45 53.05
N GLY A 642 -4.02 37.91 52.59
CA GLY A 642 -3.24 38.42 51.47
C GLY A 642 -2.43 39.68 51.78
N LYS A 643 -2.32 40.10 53.04
CA LYS A 643 -1.47 41.24 53.43
C LYS A 643 -0.05 40.79 53.74
N LEU A 644 0.92 41.60 53.34
CA LEU A 644 2.34 41.46 53.68
C LEU A 644 2.51 41.44 55.21
N THR A 645 3.27 40.46 55.72
CA THR A 645 3.61 40.30 57.14
C THR A 645 5.10 40.41 57.39
N GLN A 646 5.91 40.12 56.38
CA GLN A 646 7.35 40.34 56.39
C GLN A 646 7.83 40.54 54.97
N ASP A 647 8.79 41.43 54.77
CA ASP A 647 9.51 41.66 53.52
C ASP A 647 11.01 41.74 53.82
N THR A 648 11.85 41.13 53.01
CA THR A 648 13.31 41.08 53.25
C THR A 648 14.05 41.22 51.94
N PHE A 649 14.90 42.24 51.85
CA PHE A 649 15.74 42.50 50.68
C PHE A 649 17.14 41.94 50.91
N TYR A 650 17.73 41.38 49.85
CA TYR A 650 19.06 40.77 49.89
C TYR A 650 20.01 41.42 48.89
N ASP A 651 21.26 41.58 49.29
CA ASP A 651 22.35 41.83 48.35
C ASP A 651 22.62 40.56 47.54
N ALA A 652 22.29 40.60 46.25
CA ALA A 652 22.40 39.46 45.34
C ALA A 652 23.82 38.89 45.22
N THR A 653 24.87 39.64 45.58
CA THR A 653 26.27 39.18 45.46
C THR A 653 26.72 38.42 46.70
N THR A 654 26.26 38.82 47.88
CA THR A 654 26.68 38.27 49.16
C THR A 654 25.65 37.34 49.79
N GLY A 655 24.38 37.43 49.38
CA GLY A 655 23.24 36.72 49.96
C GLY A 655 22.85 37.22 51.35
N ARG A 656 23.31 38.41 51.75
CA ARG A 656 23.00 39.01 53.06
C ARG A 656 21.77 39.89 52.96
N ALA A 657 20.92 39.85 53.99
CA ALA A 657 19.82 40.80 54.11
C ALA A 657 20.38 42.22 54.23
N THR A 658 19.83 43.15 53.46
CA THR A 658 20.12 44.59 53.52
C THR A 658 19.00 45.34 54.22
N GLU A 659 17.78 44.82 54.17
CA GLU A 659 16.60 45.40 54.77
C GLU A 659 15.60 44.29 55.14
N GLN A 660 14.89 44.43 56.25
CA GLN A 660 13.80 43.56 56.66
C GLN A 660 12.69 44.37 57.31
N ASP A 661 11.49 44.30 56.76
CA ASP A 661 10.30 44.93 57.31
C ASP A 661 9.34 43.89 57.86
N ASP A 662 8.99 43.99 59.14
CA ASP A 662 8.00 43.15 59.79
C ASP A 662 6.70 43.93 60.00
N TYR A 663 5.57 43.44 59.49
CA TYR A 663 4.29 44.12 59.52
C TYR A 663 3.28 43.41 60.43
N ASN A 664 2.65 44.17 61.34
CA ASN A 664 1.55 43.70 62.16
C ASN A 664 0.21 43.84 61.44
N ALA A 665 -0.78 43.08 61.88
CA ALA A 665 -2.11 43.05 61.27
C ALA A 665 -2.87 44.40 61.32
N ASP A 666 -2.52 45.27 62.27
CA ASP A 666 -3.12 46.60 62.44
C ASP A 666 -2.48 47.69 61.56
N GLY A 667 -1.38 47.37 60.85
CA GLY A 667 -0.63 48.30 60.01
C GLY A 667 0.60 48.90 60.66
N SER A 668 0.85 48.66 61.96
CA SER A 668 2.14 48.96 62.58
C SER A 668 3.23 48.01 62.07
N GLY A 669 4.49 48.35 62.22
CA GLY A 669 5.58 47.48 61.80
C GLY A 669 6.96 47.94 62.26
N THR A 670 7.97 47.15 61.95
CA THR A 670 9.38 47.44 62.25
C THR A 670 10.20 47.22 60.99
N ALA A 671 10.91 48.26 60.53
CA ALA A 671 11.92 48.14 59.48
C ALA A 671 13.31 48.01 60.10
N HIS A 672 14.10 47.08 59.61
CA HIS A 672 15.50 46.89 59.96
C HIS A 672 16.36 47.15 58.73
N ILE A 673 17.34 48.05 58.84
CA ILE A 673 18.34 48.30 57.78
C ILE A 673 19.67 47.72 58.25
N PHE A 674 20.23 46.78 57.50
CA PHE A 674 21.49 46.12 57.80
C PHE A 674 22.62 46.72 56.95
N ASN A 675 23.51 47.47 57.58
CA ASN A 675 24.58 48.17 56.88
C ASN A 675 25.76 47.23 56.59
N ALA A 676 26.50 47.53 55.51
CA ALA A 676 27.63 46.71 55.07
C ALA A 676 28.79 46.63 56.08
N ASP A 677 28.91 47.62 56.98
CA ASP A 677 29.90 47.66 58.05
C ASP A 677 29.51 46.83 59.29
N GLY A 678 28.33 46.21 59.27
CA GLY A 678 27.77 45.40 60.35
C GLY A 678 26.89 46.15 61.33
N THR A 679 26.78 47.48 61.23
CA THR A 679 25.80 48.26 62.01
C THR A 679 24.38 48.00 61.54
N GLN A 680 23.39 48.28 62.39
CA GLN A 680 21.97 48.08 62.08
C GLN A 680 21.17 49.29 62.52
N ASN A 681 20.22 49.74 61.69
CA ASN A 681 19.20 50.71 62.09
C ASN A 681 17.85 49.99 62.20
N SER A 682 16.99 50.45 63.10
CA SER A 682 15.65 49.92 63.28
C SER A 682 14.66 51.06 63.43
N ALA A 683 13.61 51.09 62.62
CA ALA A 683 12.53 52.06 62.71
C ALA A 683 11.21 51.35 63.02
N MET A 684 10.52 51.76 64.09
CA MET A 684 9.18 51.28 64.39
C MET A 684 8.15 52.27 63.87
N PHE A 685 7.11 51.77 63.21
CA PHE A 685 6.01 52.55 62.64
C PHE A 685 4.71 52.26 63.36
N ASP A 686 3.92 53.32 63.57
CA ASP A 686 2.55 53.21 64.04
C ASP A 686 1.58 52.76 62.90
N PRO A 687 0.32 52.40 63.21
CA PRO A 687 -0.68 52.01 62.20
C PRO A 687 -1.00 53.04 61.11
N SER A 688 -0.56 54.31 61.26
CA SER A 688 -0.68 55.36 60.25
C SER A 688 0.56 55.49 59.36
N GLY A 689 1.61 54.71 59.62
CA GLY A 689 2.88 54.77 58.91
C GLY A 689 3.83 55.86 59.42
N HIS A 690 3.61 56.42 60.60
CA HIS A 690 4.54 57.36 61.22
C HIS A 690 5.57 56.63 62.07
N VAL A 691 6.84 57.02 61.95
CA VAL A 691 7.91 56.52 62.83
C VAL A 691 7.59 56.92 64.27
N SER A 692 7.59 55.97 65.20
CA SER A 692 7.43 56.20 66.64
C SER A 692 8.74 56.03 67.40
N GLU A 693 9.66 55.23 66.86
CA GLU A 693 10.97 54.91 67.45
C GLU A 693 12.00 54.68 66.34
N TYR A 694 13.22 55.16 66.51
CA TYR A 694 14.35 54.95 65.61
C TYR A 694 15.62 54.64 66.42
N ALA A 695 16.08 53.40 66.31
CA ALA A 695 17.23 52.89 67.05
C ALA A 695 18.41 52.57 66.11
N THR A 696 19.62 52.88 66.55
CA THR A 696 20.88 52.54 65.86
C THR A 696 21.70 51.60 66.72
N PHE A 697 22.26 50.55 66.12
CA PHE A 697 23.06 49.54 66.78
C PHE A 697 24.46 49.45 66.14
N ALA A 698 25.48 49.33 66.99
CA ALA A 698 26.85 49.06 66.58
C ALA A 698 27.00 47.63 66.02
N ALA A 699 28.12 47.36 65.34
CA ALA A 699 28.40 46.06 64.72
C ALA A 699 28.47 44.85 65.70
N ASN A 700 28.52 45.10 67.00
CA ASN A 700 28.45 44.07 68.05
C ASN A 700 27.02 43.87 68.61
N GLY A 701 26.02 44.57 68.06
CA GLY A 701 24.63 44.56 68.51
C GLY A 701 24.31 45.48 69.68
N ALA A 702 25.26 46.31 70.14
CA ALA A 702 25.00 47.28 71.21
C ALA A 702 24.24 48.50 70.66
N LEU A 703 23.22 48.95 71.38
CA LEU A 703 22.48 50.19 71.07
C LEU A 703 23.41 51.40 71.21
N THR A 704 23.46 52.26 70.20
CA THR A 704 24.26 53.49 70.17
C THR A 704 23.40 54.75 70.21
N SER A 705 22.20 54.70 69.62
CA SER A 705 21.21 55.76 69.73
C SER A 705 19.80 55.20 69.71
N ASP A 706 18.86 55.89 70.34
CA ASP A 706 17.44 55.55 70.36
C ASP A 706 16.58 56.82 70.42
N ALA A 707 15.80 57.08 69.39
CA ALA A 707 15.02 58.31 69.23
C ALA A 707 13.52 58.01 69.19
N PHE A 708 12.72 58.72 69.97
CA PHE A 708 11.27 58.59 70.04
C PHE A 708 10.57 59.77 69.40
N PHE A 709 9.49 59.50 68.69
CA PHE A 709 8.74 60.50 67.92
C PHE A 709 7.28 60.55 68.33
N ASP A 710 6.69 61.75 68.27
CA ASP A 710 5.26 61.92 68.40
C ASP A 710 4.51 61.57 67.11
N LYS A 711 3.18 61.50 67.20
CA LYS A 711 2.27 61.20 66.08
C LYS A 711 2.35 62.16 64.88
N ASN A 712 3.06 63.28 64.99
CA ASN A 712 3.28 64.23 63.88
C ASN A 712 4.68 64.07 63.27
N GLY A 713 5.46 63.06 63.71
CA GLY A 713 6.83 62.82 63.26
C GLY A 713 7.86 63.74 63.88
N ARG A 714 7.56 64.39 65.02
CA ARG A 714 8.54 65.21 65.74
C ARG A 714 9.23 64.37 66.82
N GLU A 715 10.56 64.40 66.84
CA GLU A 715 11.37 63.83 67.92
C GLU A 715 10.99 64.45 69.27
N THR A 716 10.76 63.62 70.27
CA THR A 716 10.42 64.03 71.65
C THR A 716 11.49 63.61 72.65
N GLU A 717 12.27 62.59 72.32
CA GLU A 717 13.33 62.07 73.15
C GLU A 717 14.41 61.44 72.26
N LEU A 718 15.69 61.69 72.56
CA LEU A 718 16.83 61.05 71.94
C LEU A 718 17.77 60.56 73.03
N ILE A 719 18.11 59.29 72.99
CA ILE A 719 19.03 58.66 73.92
C ILE A 719 20.30 58.30 73.15
N GLU A 720 21.44 58.82 73.57
CA GLU A 720 22.76 58.49 73.01
C GLU A 720 23.55 57.63 74.00
N PHE A 721 24.18 56.57 73.51
CA PHE A 721 24.99 55.66 74.32
C PHE A 721 26.46 55.75 73.89
N SER A 722 27.32 56.32 74.74
CA SER A 722 28.74 56.51 74.48
C SER A 722 29.60 55.81 75.54
N GLY A 723 30.14 54.63 75.19
CA GLY A 723 30.96 53.83 76.11
C GLY A 723 30.16 53.36 77.33
N ASN A 724 30.46 53.91 78.50
CA ASN A 724 29.75 53.64 79.75
C ASN A 724 28.82 54.79 80.16
N GLN A 725 28.45 55.70 79.25
CA GLN A 725 27.55 56.81 79.54
C GLN A 725 26.30 56.75 78.67
N GLN A 726 25.21 57.28 79.20
CA GLN A 726 23.94 57.47 78.49
C GLN A 726 23.55 58.94 78.60
N ILE A 727 23.22 59.57 77.48
CA ILE A 727 22.73 60.95 77.43
C ILE A 727 21.28 60.90 76.95
N VAL A 728 20.35 61.46 77.72
CA VAL A 728 18.93 61.54 77.38
C VAL A 728 18.58 62.99 77.07
N HIS A 729 18.29 63.28 75.81
CA HIS A 729 17.77 64.54 75.34
C HIS A 729 16.24 64.48 75.34
N LEU A 730 15.57 65.38 76.06
CA LEU A 730 14.12 65.54 76.02
C LEU A 730 13.81 66.82 75.24
N LEU A 731 13.07 66.69 74.14
CA LEU A 731 12.78 67.79 73.21
C LEU A 731 11.34 68.29 73.41
N ASN A 732 11.22 69.54 73.83
CA ASN A 732 9.92 70.17 74.07
C ASN A 732 9.32 70.73 72.77
N ALA A 733 8.02 70.99 72.82
CA ALA A 733 7.27 71.43 71.65
C ALA A 733 7.62 72.83 71.11
N ASP A 734 8.31 73.64 71.91
CA ASP A 734 8.76 74.99 71.56
C ASP A 734 10.22 75.03 71.09
N ASN A 735 10.85 73.86 70.89
CA ASN A 735 12.27 73.66 70.59
C ASN A 735 13.23 73.95 71.76
N SER A 736 12.74 74.15 72.99
CA SER A 736 13.61 74.01 74.16
C SER A 736 13.95 72.52 74.37
N GLN A 737 15.11 72.23 74.95
CA GLN A 737 15.53 70.85 75.21
C GLN A 737 16.21 70.73 76.57
N THR A 738 16.23 69.53 77.13
CA THR A 738 17.04 69.20 78.30
C THR A 738 17.89 67.98 78.00
N ALA A 739 19.17 67.99 78.36
CA ALA A 739 20.07 66.84 78.22
C ALA A 739 20.42 66.32 79.61
N ILE A 740 20.24 65.02 79.86
CA ILE A 740 20.53 64.36 81.13
C ILE A 740 21.62 63.32 80.91
N VAL A 741 22.77 63.47 81.56
CA VAL A 741 23.88 62.53 81.45
C VAL A 741 23.86 61.57 82.64
N TYR A 742 23.81 60.28 82.33
CA TYR A 742 23.95 59.18 83.28
C TYR A 742 25.32 58.52 83.15
N ASN A 743 25.95 58.21 84.28
CA ASN A 743 27.18 57.43 84.33
C ASN A 743 26.92 55.92 84.14
N GLY A 744 27.99 55.12 84.12
CA GLY A 744 27.91 53.66 83.86
C GLY A 744 27.20 52.83 84.92
N ASN A 745 26.81 53.43 86.05
CA ASN A 745 25.98 52.81 87.08
C ASN A 745 24.50 53.28 87.00
N GLY A 746 24.13 54.06 85.98
CA GLY A 746 22.80 54.63 85.82
C GLY A 746 22.51 55.81 86.77
N GLN A 747 23.54 56.50 87.25
CA GLN A 747 23.38 57.65 88.15
C GLN A 747 23.51 58.95 87.35
N GLU A 748 22.58 59.89 87.56
CA GLU A 748 22.61 61.23 86.98
C GLU A 748 23.84 61.99 87.48
N VAL A 749 24.63 62.54 86.54
CA VAL A 749 25.85 63.30 86.83
C VAL A 749 25.82 64.71 86.23
N GLU A 750 25.00 64.94 85.21
CA GLU A 750 24.79 66.25 84.59
C GLU A 750 23.34 66.36 84.09
N TYR A 751 22.77 67.56 84.20
CA TYR A 751 21.48 67.93 83.62
C TYR A 751 21.63 69.33 83.08
N ALA A 752 21.44 69.50 81.78
CA ALA A 752 21.51 70.79 81.13
C ALA A 752 20.15 71.15 80.53
N SER A 753 19.72 72.41 80.69
CA SER A 753 18.55 72.97 79.99
C SER A 753 19.01 73.94 78.92
N PHE A 754 18.30 73.94 77.79
CA PHE A 754 18.57 74.80 76.65
C PHE A 754 17.30 75.51 76.22
N ASN A 755 17.42 76.78 75.86
CA ASN A 755 16.30 77.55 75.34
C ASN A 755 15.97 77.18 73.89
N THR A 756 14.92 77.81 73.35
CA THR A 756 14.41 77.57 71.99
C THR A 756 15.39 77.92 70.86
N SER A 757 16.54 78.55 71.17
CA SER A 757 17.62 78.85 70.22
C SER A 757 18.83 77.92 70.37
N GLY A 758 18.72 76.86 71.19
CA GLY A 758 19.79 75.91 71.46
C GLY A 758 20.87 76.43 72.40
N GLN A 759 20.65 77.57 73.07
CA GLN A 759 21.60 78.10 74.06
C GLN A 759 21.33 77.45 75.42
N LYS A 760 22.37 76.87 76.04
CA LYS A 760 22.34 76.36 77.41
C LYS A 760 21.94 77.50 78.37
N THR A 761 20.93 77.30 79.21
CA THR A 761 20.44 78.28 80.21
C THR A 761 20.79 77.89 81.63
N ASP A 762 20.85 76.59 81.89
CA ASP A 762 21.08 76.03 83.20
C ASP A 762 21.84 74.72 83.05
N ASP A 763 22.78 74.44 83.94
CA ASP A 763 23.54 73.19 83.95
C ASP A 763 23.84 72.75 85.38
N TRP A 764 23.40 71.56 85.76
CA TRP A 764 23.55 71.04 87.11
C TRP A 764 24.46 69.82 87.07
N PHE A 765 25.46 69.79 87.94
CA PHE A 765 26.38 68.67 88.08
C PHE A 765 26.20 67.98 89.43
N TRP A 766 26.20 66.65 89.44
CA TRP A 766 26.08 65.85 90.66
C TRP A 766 27.27 64.90 90.86
N ASP A 767 27.64 64.70 92.12
CA ASP A 767 28.55 63.63 92.50
C ASP A 767 27.81 62.29 92.43
N GLY A 768 28.03 61.55 91.34
CA GLY A 768 27.29 60.33 90.99
C GLY A 768 27.05 59.35 92.15
N PRO A 769 28.07 58.95 92.96
CA PRO A 769 27.88 58.05 94.09
C PRO A 769 26.98 58.58 95.22
N SER A 770 26.99 59.89 95.49
CA SER A 770 26.26 60.48 96.61
C SER A 770 24.95 61.17 96.21
N GLY A 771 24.75 61.46 94.92
CA GLY A 771 23.60 62.22 94.41
C GLY A 771 23.59 63.68 94.89
N ARG A 772 24.72 64.18 95.40
CA ARG A 772 24.87 65.54 95.90
C ARG A 772 25.16 66.49 94.74
N LEU A 773 24.42 67.59 94.63
CA LEU A 773 24.73 68.67 93.70
C LEU A 773 26.10 69.24 94.06
N ILE A 774 27.01 69.29 93.09
CA ILE A 774 28.38 69.80 93.25
C ILE A 774 28.57 71.15 92.58
N GLU A 775 27.86 71.38 91.47
CA GLU A 775 27.94 72.62 90.72
C GLU A 775 26.61 72.90 90.02
N TYR A 776 26.26 74.17 89.88
CA TYR A 776 25.09 74.62 89.13
C TYR A 776 25.39 75.94 88.41
N ASP A 777 25.35 75.89 87.09
CA ASP A 777 25.69 77.02 86.24
C ASP A 777 24.44 77.62 85.63
N GLN A 778 24.22 78.91 85.87
CA GLN A 778 23.16 79.70 85.23
C GLN A 778 23.74 80.55 84.12
N TYR A 779 23.18 80.47 82.92
CA TYR A 779 23.63 81.21 81.74
C TYR A 779 22.64 82.28 81.32
N GLY A 780 23.14 83.51 81.16
CA GLY A 780 22.40 84.66 80.67
C GLY A 780 22.39 84.74 79.14
N SER A 781 21.39 85.43 78.58
CA SER A 781 21.20 85.58 77.13
C SER A 781 22.31 86.38 76.41
N ASN A 782 23.23 86.98 77.14
CA ASN A 782 24.39 87.74 76.62
C ASN A 782 25.71 86.96 76.79
N GLY A 783 25.65 85.68 77.15
CA GLY A 783 26.82 84.83 77.44
C GLY A 783 27.37 84.97 78.86
N SER A 784 26.77 85.80 79.73
CA SER A 784 27.16 85.82 81.15
C SER A 784 26.83 84.49 81.82
N MET A 785 27.57 84.09 82.84
CA MET A 785 27.35 82.84 83.57
C MET A 785 27.40 83.10 85.06
N THR A 786 26.71 82.31 85.88
CA THR A 786 26.92 82.26 87.32
C THR A 786 27.10 80.81 87.72
N ALA A 787 28.31 80.44 88.12
CA ALA A 787 28.65 79.09 88.57
C ALA A 787 28.48 78.98 90.09
N HIS A 788 27.54 78.17 90.55
CA HIS A 788 27.32 77.90 91.95
C HIS A 788 27.99 76.60 92.35
N GLN A 789 29.12 76.69 93.05
CA GLN A 789 29.88 75.53 93.51
C GLN A 789 29.48 75.15 94.94
N PHE A 790 29.05 73.92 95.13
CA PHE A 790 28.60 73.39 96.42
C PHE A 790 29.69 72.54 97.06
N ASN A 791 30.29 73.06 98.12
CA ASN A 791 31.39 72.40 98.82
C ASN A 791 30.91 71.25 99.70
N ALA A 792 31.76 70.25 99.92
CA ALA A 792 31.43 69.04 100.69
C ALA A 792 31.08 69.31 102.17
N ASN A 793 31.52 70.45 102.71
CA ASN A 793 31.20 70.93 104.07
C ASN A 793 29.83 71.63 104.17
N GLY A 794 29.11 71.79 103.05
CA GLY A 794 27.82 72.47 102.94
C GLY A 794 27.89 73.97 102.69
N THR A 795 29.08 74.58 102.55
CA THR A 795 29.21 75.98 102.09
C THR A 795 29.01 76.05 100.57
N GLN A 796 28.63 77.22 100.07
CA GLN A 796 28.40 77.45 98.64
C GLN A 796 29.23 78.65 98.19
N ASP A 797 29.85 78.56 97.02
CA ASP A 797 30.45 79.70 96.35
C ASP A 797 29.66 80.00 95.07
N ALA A 798 29.55 81.28 94.69
CA ALA A 798 28.91 81.70 93.45
C ALA A 798 29.86 82.60 92.67
N ILE A 799 30.23 82.17 91.47
CA ILE A 799 31.19 82.86 90.60
C ILE A 799 30.43 83.43 89.42
N ILE A 800 30.32 84.75 89.35
CA ILE A 800 29.56 85.46 88.32
C ILE A 800 30.53 85.90 87.22
N PHE A 801 30.33 85.43 86.00
CA PHE A 801 31.08 85.78 84.80
C PHE A 801 30.29 86.72 83.88
N ASN A 802 30.98 87.63 83.19
CA ASN A 802 30.38 88.42 82.12
C ASN A 802 30.32 87.65 80.79
N GLY A 803 29.69 88.25 79.76
CA GLY A 803 29.55 87.66 78.42
C GLY A 803 30.85 87.37 77.65
N ASN A 804 32.00 87.80 78.17
CA ASN A 804 33.32 87.49 77.61
C ASN A 804 34.06 86.42 78.44
N GLY A 805 33.39 85.75 79.39
CA GLY A 805 33.98 84.73 80.27
C GLY A 805 34.87 85.29 81.38
N GLN A 806 34.77 86.59 81.69
CA GLN A 806 35.57 87.20 82.77
C GLN A 806 34.79 87.19 84.07
N GLU A 807 35.40 86.70 85.14
CA GLU A 807 34.84 86.66 86.49
C GLU A 807 34.63 88.07 87.02
N MET A 808 33.38 88.50 87.17
CA MET A 808 32.99 89.81 87.66
C MET A 808 32.83 89.86 89.18
N GLU A 809 32.44 88.74 89.78
CA GLU A 809 32.18 88.67 91.22
C GLU A 809 32.31 87.23 91.72
N TYR A 810 32.90 87.06 92.91
CA TYR A 810 33.01 85.79 93.63
C TYR A 810 32.38 85.93 95.00
N ASP A 811 31.29 85.24 95.24
CA ASP A 811 30.57 85.25 96.50
C ASP A 811 30.83 83.96 97.27
N SER A 812 31.04 84.04 98.58
CA SER A 812 31.07 82.87 99.47
C SER A 812 29.93 82.91 100.48
N TYR A 813 29.22 81.79 100.61
CA TYR A 813 28.07 81.61 101.48
C TYR A 813 28.31 80.55 102.55
N ASP A 814 27.79 80.77 103.76
CA ASP A 814 27.82 79.77 104.82
C ASP A 814 26.84 78.61 104.57
N THR A 815 26.85 77.63 105.46
CA THR A 815 25.95 76.46 105.40
C THR A 815 24.46 76.78 105.55
N ASN A 816 24.10 78.02 105.90
CA ASN A 816 22.71 78.48 105.95
C ASN A 816 22.33 79.36 104.76
N GLY A 817 23.23 79.53 103.77
CA GLY A 817 23.03 80.37 102.60
C GLY A 817 23.20 81.88 102.87
N ASN A 818 23.81 82.27 103.99
CA ASN A 818 24.12 83.69 104.24
C ASN A 818 25.44 84.04 103.56
N LEU A 819 25.48 85.15 102.83
CA LEU A 819 26.71 85.71 102.30
C LEU A 819 27.68 85.95 103.46
N THR A 820 28.90 85.43 103.34
CA THR A 820 29.99 85.59 104.31
C THR A 820 31.04 86.58 103.82
N GLY A 821 31.12 86.78 102.51
CA GLY A 821 31.93 87.78 101.84
C GLY A 821 31.78 87.65 100.33
N PHE A 822 32.16 88.70 99.61
CA PHE A 822 32.20 88.68 98.15
C PHE A 822 33.37 89.48 97.63
N THR A 823 33.87 89.14 96.44
CA THR A 823 34.96 89.85 95.77
C THR A 823 34.50 90.32 94.42
N GLN A 824 34.48 91.63 94.18
CA GLN A 824 34.14 92.19 92.88
C GLN A 824 35.40 92.45 92.06
N PHE A 825 35.34 92.07 90.80
CA PHE A 825 36.42 92.22 89.84
C PHE A 825 36.05 93.27 88.80
N THR A 826 36.94 94.24 88.59
CA THR A 826 36.79 95.26 87.56
C THR A 826 37.97 95.23 86.60
N TYR A 827 37.73 94.85 85.35
CA TYR A 827 38.76 94.76 84.32
C TYR A 827 38.96 96.10 83.59
N GLY A 828 40.22 96.53 83.50
CA GLY A 828 40.62 97.69 82.72
C GLY A 828 40.88 97.33 81.26
N VAL A 829 40.85 98.35 80.39
CA VAL A 829 41.00 98.25 78.92
C VAL A 829 42.36 97.68 78.44
N GLY A 830 43.25 97.33 79.36
CA GLY A 830 44.57 96.73 79.10
C GLY A 830 44.76 95.32 79.70
N GLY A 831 43.70 94.66 80.20
CA GLY A 831 43.73 93.28 80.68
C GLY A 831 44.15 93.08 82.15
N GLY A 832 44.57 94.15 82.85
CA GLY A 832 44.69 94.13 84.31
C GLY A 832 43.32 94.33 84.97
N TYR A 833 43.15 93.85 86.20
CA TYR A 833 41.89 93.96 86.93
C TYR A 833 42.11 94.29 88.40
N ASN A 834 41.12 94.94 89.00
CA ASN A 834 41.07 95.15 90.44
C ASN A 834 40.09 94.14 91.04
N ALA A 835 40.51 93.42 92.09
CA ALA A 835 39.68 92.56 92.91
C ALA A 835 39.46 93.23 94.27
N VAL A 836 38.22 93.60 94.58
CA VAL A 836 37.86 94.24 95.83
C VAL A 836 37.01 93.28 96.64
N ALA A 837 37.53 92.82 97.77
CA ALA A 837 36.84 91.94 98.71
C ALA A 837 36.04 92.74 99.73
N TYR A 838 34.82 92.32 99.95
CA TYR A 838 33.84 92.90 100.85
C TYR A 838 33.40 91.86 101.88
N GLY A 839 33.17 92.35 103.11
CA GLY A 839 32.47 91.56 104.12
C GLY A 839 30.98 91.44 103.80
N PRO A 840 30.23 90.64 104.58
CA PRO A 840 28.86 90.26 104.25
C PRO A 840 27.86 91.43 104.32
N THR A 841 28.26 92.56 104.91
CA THR A 841 27.47 93.80 104.99
C THR A 841 27.86 94.83 103.90
N GLY A 842 28.69 94.45 102.92
CA GLY A 842 29.13 95.32 101.82
C GLY A 842 30.20 96.35 102.17
N TYR A 843 30.82 96.26 103.36
CA TYR A 843 31.98 97.07 103.68
C TYR A 843 33.23 96.45 103.07
N GLU A 844 34.02 97.26 102.37
CA GLU A 844 35.30 96.85 101.80
C GLU A 844 36.23 96.35 102.92
N THR A 845 36.63 95.10 102.79
CA THR A 845 37.52 94.43 103.73
C THR A 845 38.95 94.36 103.21
N GLY A 846 39.12 94.45 101.88
CA GLY A 846 40.41 94.62 101.24
C GLY A 846 40.28 94.75 99.74
N TRP A 847 41.37 95.13 99.08
CA TRP A 847 41.44 95.21 97.62
C TRP A 847 42.81 94.79 97.12
N ALA A 848 42.86 94.36 95.87
CA ALA A 848 44.05 93.91 95.17
C ALA A 848 43.97 94.30 93.69
N ASP A 849 44.91 95.13 93.23
CA ASP A 849 45.10 95.43 91.81
C ASP A 849 46.07 94.41 91.20
N TYR A 850 45.66 93.81 90.08
CA TYR A 850 46.44 92.89 89.29
C TYR A 850 46.77 93.49 87.92
N GLY A 851 48.03 93.32 87.50
CA GLY A 851 48.48 93.71 86.17
C GLY A 851 47.91 92.79 85.10
N SER A 852 48.12 93.15 83.83
CA SER A 852 47.65 92.35 82.68
C SER A 852 48.30 90.97 82.54
N ASN A 853 49.19 90.60 83.45
CA ASN A 853 49.86 89.32 83.57
C ASN A 853 49.42 88.55 84.84
N ASN A 854 48.27 88.90 85.44
CA ASN A 854 47.76 88.38 86.71
C ASN A 854 48.72 88.53 87.90
N MET A 855 49.76 89.35 87.79
CA MET A 855 50.66 89.63 88.92
C MET A 855 50.08 90.75 89.77
N LEU A 856 50.05 90.54 91.08
CA LEU A 856 49.63 91.54 92.04
C LEU A 856 50.50 92.80 91.94
N VAL A 857 49.89 93.94 91.64
CA VAL A 857 50.53 95.26 91.51
C VAL A 857 50.51 95.99 92.85
N SER A 858 49.38 95.96 93.56
CA SER A 858 49.24 96.55 94.89
C SER A 858 48.00 96.01 95.61
N SER A 859 48.02 95.98 96.95
CA SER A 859 46.85 95.62 97.78
C SER A 859 46.80 96.41 99.08
N GLY A 860 45.62 96.50 99.69
CA GLY A 860 45.40 97.22 100.96
C GLY A 860 44.22 96.67 101.77
N GLY A 861 44.39 96.59 103.11
CA GLY A 861 43.41 96.00 104.05
C GLY A 861 44.07 94.97 105.01
N ASN A 862 43.41 94.61 106.11
CA ASN A 862 43.88 93.49 106.96
C ASN A 862 43.80 92.22 106.11
N GLN A 863 44.94 91.58 105.84
CA GLN A 863 45.10 90.44 104.94
C GLN A 863 43.94 89.42 105.03
N TYR A 864 42.94 89.57 104.18
CA TYR A 864 42.37 88.41 103.53
C TYR A 864 43.42 87.98 102.51
N ASN A 865 43.86 86.74 102.65
CA ASN A 865 44.77 86.15 101.69
C ASN A 865 44.00 86.08 100.38
N PHE A 866 44.21 87.06 99.50
CA PHE A 866 44.00 86.88 98.06
C PHE A 866 45.07 85.91 97.53
N THR A 867 45.24 84.77 98.20
CA THR A 867 45.49 83.55 97.47
C THR A 867 44.26 83.38 96.62
N LEU A 868 44.34 83.86 95.38
CA LEU A 868 44.06 82.95 94.28
C LEU A 868 44.80 81.69 94.69
N ASP A 869 44.07 80.75 95.28
CA ASP A 869 44.62 79.44 95.47
C ASP A 869 44.96 79.00 94.05
N ASP A 870 46.25 78.83 93.79
CA ASP A 870 46.75 78.10 92.62
C ASP A 870 46.30 76.61 92.70
N SER A 871 45.32 76.27 93.55
CA SER A 871 44.56 75.03 93.56
C SER A 871 43.30 75.06 92.70
N TYR A 872 43.30 75.79 91.57
CA TYR A 872 42.68 75.18 90.37
C TYR A 872 43.60 74.01 89.93
N ASP A 873 43.72 73.02 90.79
CA ASP A 873 43.94 71.63 90.40
C ASP A 873 42.55 71.01 90.34
N SER A 874 41.78 71.50 89.36
CA SER A 874 40.76 70.72 88.69
C SER A 874 41.30 70.54 87.28
N GLY A 875 41.63 69.34 86.82
CA GLY A 875 40.75 68.19 86.98
C GLY A 875 39.39 68.44 86.33
N SER A 876 39.31 69.41 85.43
CA SER A 876 38.27 69.56 84.42
C SER A 876 39.01 70.00 83.18
N ASP A 877 39.31 69.04 82.29
CA ASP A 877 39.48 69.39 80.89
C ASP A 877 38.23 70.19 80.54
N ASP A 878 38.38 71.52 80.40
CA ASP A 878 37.42 72.35 79.70
C ASP A 878 37.30 71.69 78.33
N TYR A 879 36.28 70.86 78.18
CA TYR A 879 35.90 70.35 76.88
C TYR A 879 35.44 71.57 76.11
N ASP A 880 36.37 72.07 75.31
CA ASP A 880 36.17 73.00 74.20
C ASP A 880 34.92 72.54 73.45
N PHE A 881 33.76 73.08 73.81
CA PHE A 881 32.56 73.04 73.00
C PHE A 881 32.86 73.95 71.80
N GLY A 882 33.66 73.41 70.89
CA GLY A 882 33.83 73.94 69.55
C GLY A 882 32.43 74.18 69.00
N TRP A 883 32.19 75.43 68.62
CA TRP A 883 31.01 75.84 67.90
C TRP A 883 30.76 74.86 66.75
N PHE A 884 29.77 73.98 66.92
CA PHE A 884 29.25 73.21 65.82
C PHE A 884 28.37 74.16 65.00
N ASP A 885 28.95 74.64 63.91
CA ASP A 885 28.24 75.12 62.74
C ASP A 885 27.44 73.92 62.19
N ASP A 886 26.25 73.64 62.76
CA ASP A 886 25.30 72.69 62.17
C ASP A 886 24.57 73.37 61.02
N MET A 887 25.28 73.48 59.90
CA MET A 887 24.69 73.65 58.58
C MET A 887 24.99 72.41 57.75
N SER A 888 24.34 71.28 58.03
CA SER A 888 23.98 70.31 56.97
C SER A 888 23.03 69.18 57.42
N TYR A 889 21.82 69.50 57.86
CA TYR A 889 20.68 68.60 57.60
C TYR A 889 20.14 68.88 56.19
N SER A 890 20.90 68.45 55.17
CA SER A 890 20.33 68.26 53.84
C SER A 890 19.71 66.87 53.79
N ASN A 891 18.38 66.85 53.90
CA ASN A 891 17.46 65.86 53.38
C ASN A 891 18.08 64.81 52.44
N GLU A 892 18.27 63.59 52.94
CA GLU A 892 18.15 62.36 52.15
C GLU A 892 17.14 61.43 52.83
N TYR A 893 15.94 61.94 53.09
CA TYR A 893 14.75 61.10 53.13
C TYR A 893 14.23 60.97 51.71
N GLY A 894 14.75 59.97 51.01
CA GLY A 894 14.25 59.49 49.72
C GLY A 894 13.46 58.21 49.90
N PHE A 895 12.36 58.24 50.63
CA PHE A 895 11.32 57.22 50.48
C PHE A 895 10.60 57.48 49.15
N TYR A 896 10.83 56.61 48.16
CA TYR A 896 9.91 56.46 47.05
C TYR A 896 8.85 55.43 47.47
N ILE A 897 7.57 55.84 47.41
CA ILE A 897 6.42 54.94 47.29
C ILE A 897 6.28 54.55 45.82
#